data_AF-A0A3B4WWM0-F1
#
_entry.id   AF-A0A3B4WWM0-F1
#
_cell.length_a   1.000
_cell.length_b   1.000
_cell.length_c   1.000
_cell.angle_alpha   90.00
_cell.angle_beta   90.00
_cell.angle_gamma   90.00
#
_symmetry.space_group_name_H-M   'P 1'
#
loop_
_entity.id
_entity.type
_entity.pdbx_description
1 polymer ?
#
loop_
_entity_poly.entity_id
_entity_poly.type
_entity_poly.pdbx_seq_one_letter_code
_entity_poly.pdbx_strand_id
1 'polypeptide(L)'
;MQAAAAALALTVLSVLFSLDGLCAHRSEPNQWQHHNDRNTQNDETEPKQKNQPHIIFILTDDQGFNDIGYHNPTIKTPTLDKLAAEGVTLENYYVQPICTPSRSQLITGRYQIHTGLQHSIIRPRQPSCLPSHMDTLPERLREAGYTTHMVGKWHLGFYRRACLPTRKGFDTFFGSLTGSVDYYSYGSCDGPGLCGYDLHDDEGVAWGQEGKYSTTLFTQRARKILESHDPADRPLFLLLSLQAVHTPLQPPKPYIYPYRDMANVARRKFAAMVSTVDEAVRNVTYALRKYGYYKNSVIIYSTDNGAQPFTGGSNWPLRGRKGTYWEGGVRGVAFVHSPLLRRRRRVSKALLHITDWFPTLVSLAGGNISQSQGLDGFDVWPTISEGKESPRQEILHNIDPLHKPPVQTTTWDVGTEDASVHSSKGPTFKKPKKKKKKILRQQPKQKSAFRLKTTKKPQTFSHHAAKPKPRPKSKPPPKLKHKPLPKSKPIPKPKTKAYQHQFLSHYRPHQESHSSGAPSVSGMSRLRSQPQVQSRLRTKSKRASSQKQHLSGSGSPQPKSKIQYPQLRLHLKTKSRRMLSQYQNTSQPMSSHPVPQFRPQLSQPVWDTSVQAAIRVGDWKLLTGDPGHGDWVPPQVLATLPGRWWNLERTLSSSYKSSYHKNIWLFNITGDPYERHDMADQRPDVVQQLLARLAHYNQTAVPVYFPPDDPRANPNEHGGAWVPWVEEEEGEEGKYQGVYKKGKNSKKKRKKTRCRLCKLKSFFLKLNTRMMSNRI
;
A
#
# COMPACT_ATOMS: atom_id res chain seq x y z
N MET A 1 -22.31 28.37 -58.15
CA MET A 1 -20.99 27.70 -58.05
C MET A 1 -21.06 26.58 -57.01
N GLN A 2 -21.43 25.36 -57.41
CA GLN A 2 -21.51 24.18 -56.52
C GLN A 2 -21.12 22.90 -57.29
N ALA A 3 -19.94 22.89 -57.92
CA ALA A 3 -19.38 21.73 -58.61
C ALA A 3 -17.85 21.91 -58.78
N ALA A 4 -17.06 21.50 -57.77
CA ALA A 4 -15.59 21.55 -57.83
C ALA A 4 -14.89 20.68 -56.76
N ALA A 5 -15.43 20.62 -55.53
CA ALA A 5 -14.69 20.13 -54.36
C ALA A 5 -14.77 18.62 -54.08
N ALA A 6 -15.57 17.85 -54.84
CA ALA A 6 -15.88 16.44 -54.50
C ALA A 6 -14.99 15.38 -55.19
N ALA A 7 -14.27 15.74 -56.26
CA ALA A 7 -13.61 14.76 -57.13
C ALA A 7 -12.16 14.39 -56.75
N LEU A 8 -11.55 15.10 -55.80
CA LEU A 8 -10.12 14.98 -55.45
C LEU A 8 -9.82 14.13 -54.20
N ALA A 9 -10.84 13.56 -53.55
CA ALA A 9 -10.69 12.84 -52.28
C ALA A 9 -10.52 11.31 -52.40
N LEU A 10 -10.57 10.75 -53.63
CA LEU A 10 -10.67 9.29 -53.86
C LEU A 10 -9.49 8.65 -54.61
N THR A 11 -8.53 9.44 -55.11
CA THR A 11 -7.40 8.96 -55.93
C THR A 11 -6.06 8.86 -55.18
N VAL A 12 -6.01 9.26 -53.89
CA VAL A 12 -4.77 9.22 -53.08
C VAL A 12 -4.69 7.96 -52.20
N LEU A 13 -5.80 7.22 -52.03
CA LEU A 13 -5.86 6.07 -51.11
C LEU A 13 -5.45 4.71 -51.71
N SER A 14 -5.12 4.66 -53.00
CA SER A 14 -4.84 3.43 -53.76
C SER A 14 -3.36 3.20 -54.13
N VAL A 15 -2.47 4.15 -53.82
CA VAL A 15 -1.06 4.14 -54.29
C VAL A 15 -0.04 3.85 -53.16
N LEU A 16 -0.51 3.57 -51.94
CA LEU A 16 0.33 3.17 -50.79
C LEU A 16 0.10 1.69 -50.36
N PHE A 17 -0.40 0.85 -51.27
CA PHE A 17 -0.59 -0.59 -51.06
C PHE A 17 -0.13 -1.43 -52.27
N SER A 18 1.02 -1.08 -52.87
CA SER A 18 1.79 -1.97 -53.76
C SER A 18 3.19 -1.40 -54.04
N LEU A 19 4.19 -1.84 -53.27
CA LEU A 19 5.62 -1.99 -53.66
C LEU A 19 6.46 -2.35 -52.42
N ASP A 20 6.47 -3.62 -52.06
CA ASP A 20 7.56 -4.27 -51.30
C ASP A 20 7.40 -5.79 -51.47
N GLY A 21 7.92 -6.30 -52.59
CA GLY A 21 7.68 -7.66 -53.06
C GLY A 21 8.88 -8.20 -53.84
N LEU A 22 9.92 -8.60 -53.11
CA LEU A 22 11.10 -9.31 -53.61
C LEU A 22 11.49 -10.41 -52.60
N CYS A 23 12.19 -11.44 -53.08
CA CYS A 23 12.61 -12.62 -52.31
C CYS A 23 11.48 -13.51 -51.74
N ALA A 24 10.63 -14.04 -52.62
CA ALA A 24 9.88 -15.27 -52.36
C ALA A 24 10.54 -16.45 -53.11
N HIS A 25 11.38 -17.24 -52.44
CA HIS A 25 12.03 -18.38 -53.06
C HIS A 25 11.15 -19.64 -52.96
N ARG A 26 10.96 -20.36 -54.07
CA ARG A 26 10.28 -21.66 -54.07
C ARG A 26 11.06 -22.68 -53.23
N SER A 27 10.33 -23.51 -52.50
CA SER A 27 10.78 -24.81 -52.03
C SER A 27 10.27 -25.91 -52.97
N GLU A 28 11.15 -26.80 -53.41
CA GLU A 28 10.80 -28.03 -54.13
C GLU A 28 11.15 -29.26 -53.26
N PRO A 29 10.41 -30.38 -53.40
CA PRO A 29 10.53 -31.53 -52.51
C PRO A 29 11.67 -32.45 -52.94
N ASN A 30 12.75 -32.51 -52.15
CA ASN A 30 13.89 -33.36 -52.50
C ASN A 30 13.67 -34.83 -52.11
N GLN A 31 14.16 -35.76 -52.95
CA GLN A 31 13.91 -37.19 -52.82
C GLN A 31 14.79 -37.89 -51.77
N TRP A 32 14.37 -39.08 -51.36
CA TRP A 32 15.19 -39.99 -50.55
C TRP A 32 16.30 -40.59 -51.40
N GLN A 33 17.56 -40.41 -50.98
CA GLN A 33 18.66 -41.29 -51.38
C GLN A 33 19.49 -41.65 -50.13
N HIS A 34 19.73 -42.95 -49.96
CA HIS A 34 20.70 -43.44 -48.98
C HIS A 34 22.11 -43.20 -49.52
N HIS A 35 22.98 -42.61 -48.71
CA HIS A 35 24.38 -43.03 -48.65
C HIS A 35 24.88 -42.90 -47.20
N ASN A 36 25.64 -43.89 -46.75
CA ASN A 36 26.39 -43.79 -45.50
C ASN A 36 27.55 -42.83 -45.72
N ASP A 37 27.83 -41.99 -44.72
CA ASP A 37 29.22 -41.77 -44.35
C ASP A 37 29.36 -41.60 -42.83
N ARG A 38 30.49 -42.07 -42.29
CA ARG A 38 30.78 -41.98 -40.86
C ARG A 38 31.71 -40.80 -40.62
N ASN A 39 31.30 -39.85 -39.79
CA ASN A 39 32.29 -39.09 -39.02
C ASN A 39 31.78 -38.71 -37.64
N THR A 40 32.59 -38.96 -36.61
CA THR A 40 32.29 -38.65 -35.22
C THR A 40 32.83 -37.27 -34.88
N GLN A 41 31.95 -36.31 -34.55
CA GLN A 41 32.36 -35.09 -33.88
C GLN A 41 31.25 -34.58 -32.95
N ASN A 42 31.71 -34.00 -31.84
CA ASN A 42 30.93 -33.69 -30.64
C ASN A 42 29.65 -32.89 -30.92
N ASP A 43 28.51 -33.41 -30.46
CA ASP A 43 27.33 -32.60 -30.18
C ASP A 43 27.58 -31.81 -28.88
N GLU A 44 28.38 -30.74 -28.97
CA GLU A 44 28.42 -29.72 -27.93
C GLU A 44 27.07 -29.01 -27.93
N THR A 45 26.14 -29.54 -27.14
CA THR A 45 24.79 -28.98 -27.01
C THR A 45 24.89 -27.57 -26.44
N GLU A 46 24.87 -26.55 -27.31
CA GLU A 46 24.80 -25.15 -26.86
C GLU A 46 23.64 -25.02 -25.87
N PRO A 47 23.88 -24.46 -24.67
CA PRO A 47 22.87 -24.40 -23.64
C PRO A 47 21.78 -23.43 -24.06
N LYS A 48 20.69 -23.95 -24.66
CA LYS A 48 19.50 -23.19 -25.08
C LYS A 48 19.17 -22.12 -24.05
N GLN A 49 19.45 -20.87 -24.40
CA GLN A 49 19.35 -19.73 -23.49
C GLN A 49 17.93 -19.73 -22.91
N LYS A 50 17.83 -19.96 -21.59
CA LYS A 50 16.52 -20.08 -20.94
C LYS A 50 15.87 -18.71 -20.98
N ASN A 51 14.80 -18.57 -21.76
CA ASN A 51 13.98 -17.36 -21.85
C ASN A 51 13.14 -17.15 -20.57
N GLN A 52 13.83 -17.08 -19.42
CA GLN A 52 13.31 -16.68 -18.13
C GLN A 52 12.87 -15.20 -18.21
N PRO A 53 11.69 -14.83 -17.70
CA PRO A 53 11.22 -13.45 -17.78
C PRO A 53 11.85 -12.57 -16.72
N HIS A 54 12.10 -11.30 -17.03
CA HIS A 54 12.36 -10.29 -16.00
C HIS A 54 11.08 -10.07 -15.18
N ILE A 55 11.18 -10.06 -13.86
CA ILE A 55 10.04 -9.97 -12.94
C ILE A 55 10.06 -8.58 -12.30
N ILE A 56 9.03 -7.78 -12.58
CA ILE A 56 8.90 -6.41 -12.05
C ILE A 56 7.67 -6.37 -11.13
N PHE A 57 7.90 -6.48 -9.82
CA PHE A 57 6.84 -6.47 -8.82
C PHE A 57 6.71 -5.07 -8.22
N ILE A 58 5.55 -4.46 -8.40
CA ILE A 58 5.25 -3.11 -7.91
C ILE A 58 4.24 -3.24 -6.76
N LEU A 59 4.70 -2.95 -5.55
CA LEU A 59 3.89 -3.00 -4.33
C LEU A 59 3.61 -1.57 -3.83
N THR A 60 2.35 -1.22 -3.64
CA THR A 60 1.92 0.04 -3.00
C THR A 60 1.40 -0.18 -1.59
N ASP A 61 1.32 0.91 -0.83
CA ASP A 61 1.11 0.93 0.62
C ASP A 61 -0.16 1.75 0.93
N ASP A 62 -1.10 1.20 1.70
CA ASP A 62 -2.41 1.81 2.05
C ASP A 62 -3.34 2.24 0.89
N GLN A 63 -3.12 1.74 -0.32
CA GLN A 63 -4.00 2.01 -1.45
C GLN A 63 -5.26 1.12 -1.39
N GLY A 64 -6.44 1.74 -1.39
CA GLY A 64 -7.71 1.03 -1.23
C GLY A 64 -8.35 0.58 -2.54
N PHE A 65 -9.38 -0.26 -2.41
CA PHE A 65 -10.11 -0.82 -3.55
C PHE A 65 -10.68 0.26 -4.49
N ASN A 66 -11.06 1.42 -3.95
CA ASN A 66 -11.68 2.54 -4.68
C ASN A 66 -10.65 3.62 -5.09
N ASP A 67 -9.36 3.28 -5.08
CA ASP A 67 -8.22 4.20 -5.24
C ASP A 67 -7.43 3.92 -6.53
N ILE A 68 -8.12 3.44 -7.56
CA ILE A 68 -7.60 3.24 -8.92
C ILE A 68 -8.68 3.61 -9.95
N GLY A 69 -8.28 4.15 -11.08
CA GLY A 69 -9.15 4.80 -12.07
C GLY A 69 -10.19 3.86 -12.69
N TYR A 70 -9.83 2.60 -12.94
CA TYR A 70 -10.76 1.58 -13.45
C TYR A 70 -11.84 1.14 -12.45
N HIS A 71 -11.71 1.44 -11.16
CA HIS A 71 -12.80 1.36 -10.18
C HIS A 71 -13.46 2.73 -9.92
N ASN A 72 -12.68 3.81 -10.02
CA ASN A 72 -13.09 5.14 -9.64
C ASN A 72 -12.47 6.21 -10.56
N PRO A 73 -13.16 6.63 -11.64
CA PRO A 73 -12.62 7.58 -12.61
C PRO A 73 -12.40 9.00 -12.07
N THR A 74 -12.72 9.28 -10.80
CA THR A 74 -12.27 10.51 -10.13
C THR A 74 -10.78 10.49 -9.83
N ILE A 75 -10.21 9.30 -9.59
CA ILE A 75 -8.78 9.04 -9.39
C ILE A 75 -8.10 8.89 -10.76
N LYS A 76 -6.91 9.49 -10.92
CA LYS A 76 -6.23 9.61 -12.23
C LYS A 76 -5.01 8.71 -12.28
N THR A 77 -5.22 7.51 -12.81
CA THR A 77 -4.20 6.46 -12.99
C THR A 77 -4.17 5.92 -14.44
N PRO A 78 -4.05 6.78 -15.46
CA PRO A 78 -4.18 6.36 -16.87
C PRO A 78 -3.14 5.33 -17.31
N THR A 79 -1.99 5.23 -16.64
CA THR A 79 -0.97 4.21 -16.90
C THR A 79 -1.37 2.88 -16.26
N LEU A 80 -1.78 2.88 -15.00
CA LEU A 80 -2.24 1.65 -14.32
C LEU A 80 -3.49 1.08 -14.99
N ASP A 81 -4.46 1.94 -15.31
CA ASP A 81 -5.71 1.58 -15.98
C ASP A 81 -5.42 0.94 -17.34
N LYS A 82 -4.47 1.50 -18.10
CA LYS A 82 -4.02 0.92 -19.37
C LYS A 82 -3.30 -0.42 -19.20
N LEU A 83 -2.39 -0.54 -18.23
CA LEU A 83 -1.65 -1.78 -18.00
C LEU A 83 -2.58 -2.91 -17.56
N ALA A 84 -3.56 -2.63 -16.70
CA ALA A 84 -4.61 -3.56 -16.31
C ALA A 84 -5.49 -3.97 -17.52
N ALA A 85 -5.98 -3.01 -18.29
CA ALA A 85 -6.81 -3.25 -19.47
C ALA A 85 -6.08 -4.03 -20.59
N GLU A 86 -4.76 -3.87 -20.74
CA GLU A 86 -3.91 -4.65 -21.64
C GLU A 86 -3.38 -5.97 -21.02
N GLY A 87 -3.75 -6.28 -19.78
CA GLY A 87 -3.26 -7.39 -18.97
C GLY A 87 -4.38 -8.28 -18.43
N VAL A 88 -4.28 -8.62 -17.14
CA VAL A 88 -5.28 -9.38 -16.37
C VAL A 88 -5.52 -8.67 -15.03
N THR A 89 -6.71 -8.12 -14.82
CA THR A 89 -7.14 -7.58 -13.50
C THR A 89 -7.51 -8.73 -12.56
N LEU A 90 -7.17 -8.63 -11.27
CA LEU A 90 -7.39 -9.68 -10.27
C LEU A 90 -8.42 -9.20 -9.21
N GLU A 91 -9.69 -9.59 -9.36
CA GLU A 91 -10.80 -9.11 -8.53
C GLU A 91 -10.90 -9.79 -7.17
N ASN A 92 -10.67 -11.11 -7.14
CA ASN A 92 -10.69 -11.93 -5.93
C ASN A 92 -9.25 -12.17 -5.44
N TYR A 93 -8.46 -11.09 -5.40
CA TYR A 93 -7.09 -11.07 -4.90
C TYR A 93 -7.05 -10.57 -3.46
N TYR A 94 -6.33 -11.31 -2.62
CA TYR A 94 -6.29 -11.09 -1.18
C TYR A 94 -4.87 -10.92 -0.62
N VAL A 95 -4.81 -10.06 0.38
CA VAL A 95 -3.63 -9.63 1.12
C VAL A 95 -3.99 -9.64 2.61
N GLN A 96 -3.04 -9.30 3.48
CA GLN A 96 -3.30 -9.10 4.91
C GLN A 96 -3.72 -7.67 5.21
N PRO A 97 -4.36 -7.40 6.37
CA PRO A 97 -4.93 -6.08 6.64
C PRO A 97 -3.92 -5.04 7.09
N ILE A 98 -2.64 -5.41 7.25
CA ILE A 98 -1.53 -4.55 7.65
C ILE A 98 -0.21 -4.96 6.98
N CYS A 99 0.66 -3.97 6.77
CA CYS A 99 1.89 -4.04 5.96
C CYS A 99 2.82 -5.23 6.27
N THR A 100 3.29 -5.39 7.52
CA THR A 100 4.34 -6.37 7.87
C THR A 100 3.91 -7.81 7.58
N PRO A 101 2.72 -8.29 8.03
CA PRO A 101 2.12 -9.52 7.54
C PRO A 101 2.19 -9.68 6.03
N SER A 102 1.54 -8.81 5.23
CA SER A 102 1.52 -8.94 3.77
C SER A 102 2.91 -9.04 3.14
N ARG A 103 3.84 -8.21 3.60
CA ARG A 103 5.23 -8.20 3.12
C ARG A 103 5.95 -9.50 3.50
N SER A 104 5.71 -10.05 4.70
CA SER A 104 6.30 -11.33 5.11
C SER A 104 5.76 -12.50 4.29
N GLN A 105 4.47 -12.46 3.94
CA GLN A 105 3.79 -13.49 3.16
C GLN A 105 4.19 -13.45 1.68
N LEU A 106 4.41 -12.25 1.11
CA LEU A 106 5.01 -12.06 -0.21
C LEU A 106 6.44 -12.61 -0.29
N ILE A 107 7.27 -12.29 0.72
CA ILE A 107 8.68 -12.66 0.72
C ILE A 107 8.91 -14.14 1.06
N THR A 108 8.05 -14.80 1.86
CA THR A 108 8.26 -16.21 2.28
C THR A 108 7.30 -17.22 1.66
N GLY A 109 6.23 -16.79 0.98
CA GLY A 109 5.19 -17.67 0.45
C GLY A 109 4.36 -18.39 1.52
N ARG A 110 4.46 -17.97 2.79
CA ARG A 110 3.88 -18.65 3.95
C ARG A 110 2.93 -17.72 4.69
N TYR A 111 1.91 -18.26 5.36
CA TYR A 111 1.01 -17.47 6.21
C TYR A 111 1.73 -16.95 7.45
N GLN A 112 1.25 -15.81 7.97
CA GLN A 112 1.76 -15.19 9.20
C GLN A 112 1.66 -16.11 10.43
N ILE A 113 0.75 -17.09 10.41
CA ILE A 113 0.66 -18.11 11.45
C ILE A 113 1.89 -19.02 11.51
N HIS A 114 2.67 -19.12 10.43
CA HIS A 114 3.93 -19.87 10.38
C HIS A 114 5.15 -18.98 10.67
N THR A 115 5.08 -17.67 10.36
CA THR A 115 6.20 -16.73 10.58
C THR A 115 6.27 -16.16 12.00
N GLY A 116 5.21 -16.29 12.80
CA GLY A 116 5.13 -15.70 14.14
C GLY A 116 4.76 -14.21 14.16
N LEU A 117 4.35 -13.64 13.02
CA LEU A 117 4.06 -12.21 12.84
C LEU A 117 2.55 -11.89 12.85
N GLN A 118 1.72 -12.71 13.52
CA GLN A 118 0.25 -12.63 13.46
C GLN A 118 -0.35 -11.33 14.01
N HIS A 119 0.27 -10.70 15.01
CA HIS A 119 -0.42 -9.70 15.84
C HIS A 119 -0.37 -8.26 15.32
N SER A 120 0.78 -7.81 14.79
CA SER A 120 0.96 -6.40 14.43
C SER A 120 2.13 -6.15 13.49
N ILE A 121 2.36 -4.89 13.17
CA ILE A 121 3.57 -4.45 12.47
C ILE A 121 4.80 -4.53 13.39
N ILE A 122 5.99 -4.74 12.80
CA ILE A 122 7.25 -4.61 13.54
C ILE A 122 7.58 -3.12 13.68
N ARG A 123 7.59 -2.62 14.92
CA ARG A 123 7.99 -1.24 15.22
C ARG A 123 9.50 -1.05 15.12
N PRO A 124 10.00 0.17 14.87
CA PRO A 124 11.43 0.45 14.72
C PRO A 124 12.32 -0.03 15.88
N ARG A 125 11.80 0.00 17.13
CA ARG A 125 12.54 -0.45 18.32
C ARG A 125 12.39 -1.95 18.66
N GLN A 126 11.54 -2.72 17.98
CA GLN A 126 11.31 -4.11 18.38
C GLN A 126 12.44 -5.02 17.88
N PRO A 127 13.04 -5.89 18.74
CA PRO A 127 14.02 -6.88 18.34
C PRO A 127 13.34 -8.08 17.65
N SER A 128 12.70 -7.80 16.52
CA SER A 128 11.96 -8.75 15.68
C SER A 128 12.25 -8.47 14.20
N CYS A 129 12.30 -9.54 13.41
CA CYS A 129 12.40 -9.48 11.96
C CYS A 129 11.93 -10.79 11.33
N LEU A 130 11.94 -10.87 10.00
CA LEU A 130 11.60 -12.09 9.27
C LEU A 130 12.49 -13.27 9.71
N PRO A 131 11.91 -14.43 10.11
CA PRO A 131 12.67 -15.55 10.67
C PRO A 131 13.87 -15.98 9.82
N SER A 132 14.94 -16.39 10.50
CA SER A 132 16.23 -16.82 9.94
C SER A 132 16.12 -18.07 9.08
N HIS A 133 15.37 -19.07 9.55
CA HIS A 133 15.25 -20.42 8.97
C HIS A 133 14.27 -20.55 7.79
N MET A 134 13.79 -19.44 7.22
CA MET A 134 12.77 -19.44 6.17
C MET A 134 13.34 -18.95 4.85
N ASP A 135 13.11 -19.74 3.79
CA ASP A 135 13.40 -19.34 2.41
C ASP A 135 12.72 -18.02 2.07
N THR A 136 13.46 -17.11 1.43
CA THR A 136 12.89 -15.92 0.79
C THR A 136 12.80 -16.06 -0.73
N LEU A 137 11.81 -15.40 -1.31
CA LEU A 137 11.61 -15.29 -2.75
C LEU A 137 12.89 -14.83 -3.49
N PRO A 138 13.56 -13.72 -3.12
CA PRO A 138 14.80 -13.32 -3.78
C PRO A 138 15.95 -14.32 -3.62
N GLU A 139 16.10 -15.04 -2.48
CA GLU A 139 17.07 -16.14 -2.39
C GLU A 139 16.81 -17.20 -3.48
N ARG A 140 15.56 -17.65 -3.61
CA ARG A 140 15.19 -18.69 -4.59
C ARG A 140 15.21 -18.21 -6.04
N LEU A 141 15.00 -16.92 -6.29
CA LEU A 141 15.21 -16.32 -7.63
C LEU A 141 16.69 -16.19 -7.97
N ARG A 142 17.54 -15.83 -7.00
CA ARG A 142 18.99 -15.76 -7.19
C ARG A 142 19.62 -17.13 -7.42
N GLU A 143 19.16 -18.16 -6.70
CA GLU A 143 19.48 -19.56 -7.00
C GLU A 143 19.06 -19.99 -8.43
N ALA A 144 17.99 -19.40 -8.97
CA ALA A 144 17.55 -19.60 -10.35
C ALA A 144 18.27 -18.71 -11.39
N GLY A 145 19.28 -17.93 -10.98
CA GLY A 145 20.14 -17.12 -11.86
C GLY A 145 19.74 -15.65 -12.04
N TYR A 146 18.78 -15.14 -11.25
CA TYR A 146 18.35 -13.74 -11.32
C TYR A 146 19.28 -12.79 -10.56
N THR A 147 19.49 -11.58 -11.08
CA THR A 147 19.84 -10.45 -10.19
C THR A 147 18.60 -10.00 -9.42
N THR A 148 18.78 -9.60 -8.17
CA THR A 148 17.67 -9.29 -7.27
C THR A 148 17.82 -7.91 -6.65
N HIS A 149 16.81 -7.06 -6.84
CA HIS A 149 16.87 -5.65 -6.45
C HIS A 149 15.60 -5.26 -5.69
N MET A 150 15.76 -4.62 -4.52
CA MET A 150 14.66 -4.03 -3.79
C MET A 150 14.80 -2.51 -3.71
N VAL A 151 13.72 -1.80 -4.01
CA VAL A 151 13.67 -0.33 -3.94
C VAL A 151 12.44 0.11 -3.15
N GLY A 152 12.65 0.83 -2.04
CA GLY A 152 11.62 1.37 -1.17
C GLY A 152 11.44 0.63 0.18
N LYS A 153 10.20 0.52 0.68
CA LYS A 153 9.86 0.13 2.05
C LYS A 153 10.04 -1.37 2.32
N TRP A 154 10.92 -1.72 3.26
CA TRP A 154 11.13 -3.09 3.76
C TRP A 154 10.07 -3.49 4.80
N HIS A 155 10.13 -2.92 6.00
CA HIS A 155 9.17 -3.13 7.10
C HIS A 155 9.03 -4.59 7.60
N LEU A 156 10.08 -5.40 7.42
CA LEU A 156 10.21 -6.77 7.95
C LEU A 156 11.26 -6.89 9.07
N GLY A 157 11.55 -5.78 9.75
CA GLY A 157 12.51 -5.69 10.84
C GLY A 157 13.97 -5.56 10.39
N PHE A 158 14.80 -4.97 11.24
CA PHE A 158 16.19 -4.64 10.91
C PHE A 158 17.15 -4.68 12.13
N TYR A 159 16.72 -5.22 13.28
CA TYR A 159 17.47 -5.11 14.54
C TYR A 159 18.88 -5.76 14.53
N ARG A 160 19.14 -6.67 13.59
CA ARG A 160 20.44 -7.28 13.26
C ARG A 160 20.71 -7.13 11.76
N ARG A 161 21.98 -7.18 11.34
CA ARG A 161 22.34 -7.17 9.91
C ARG A 161 21.68 -8.31 9.13
N ALA A 162 21.63 -9.51 9.69
CA ALA A 162 20.89 -10.66 9.14
C ALA A 162 19.37 -10.45 8.88
N CYS A 163 18.78 -9.32 9.32
CA CYS A 163 17.40 -8.93 9.03
C CYS A 163 17.26 -7.97 7.83
N LEU A 164 18.37 -7.40 7.33
CA LEU A 164 18.36 -6.44 6.22
C LEU A 164 18.01 -7.13 4.88
N PRO A 165 17.46 -6.42 3.89
CA PRO A 165 17.11 -6.99 2.58
C PRO A 165 18.30 -7.68 1.89
N THR A 166 19.49 -7.11 2.02
CA THR A 166 20.79 -7.64 1.54
C THR A 166 21.14 -9.02 2.11
N ARG A 167 20.67 -9.33 3.33
CA ARG A 167 20.83 -10.62 4.02
C ARG A 167 19.59 -11.50 3.94
N LYS A 168 18.60 -11.07 3.15
CA LYS A 168 17.34 -11.76 2.83
C LYS A 168 17.16 -11.84 1.32
N GLY A 169 18.22 -12.28 0.66
CA GLY A 169 18.28 -12.62 -0.76
C GLY A 169 18.52 -11.50 -1.77
N PHE A 170 18.27 -10.22 -1.45
CA PHE A 170 18.47 -9.15 -2.43
C PHE A 170 19.96 -8.81 -2.64
N ASP A 171 20.39 -8.64 -3.89
CA ASP A 171 21.76 -8.26 -4.24
C ASP A 171 22.00 -6.76 -4.12
N THR A 172 20.95 -5.93 -4.23
CA THR A 172 20.99 -4.50 -3.87
C THR A 172 19.71 -4.03 -3.19
N PHE A 173 19.82 -3.12 -2.22
CA PHE A 173 18.70 -2.42 -1.59
C PHE A 173 18.85 -0.90 -1.69
N PHE A 174 17.73 -0.18 -1.85
CA PHE A 174 17.69 1.26 -1.65
C PHE A 174 16.31 1.72 -1.18
N GLY A 175 16.20 2.16 0.07
CA GLY A 175 14.89 2.49 0.63
C GLY A 175 14.87 2.62 2.15
N SER A 176 13.68 2.40 2.74
CA SER A 176 13.40 2.56 4.16
C SER A 176 13.19 1.21 4.84
N LEU A 177 13.76 1.04 6.04
CA LEU A 177 13.67 -0.15 6.86
C LEU A 177 12.40 -0.17 7.74
N THR A 178 11.90 1.00 8.16
CA THR A 178 10.75 1.14 9.06
C THR A 178 9.39 1.13 8.34
N GLY A 179 8.30 1.33 9.09
CA GLY A 179 6.94 1.30 8.57
C GLY A 179 6.48 2.52 7.79
N SER A 180 7.07 3.70 8.00
CA SER A 180 6.75 4.92 7.25
C SER A 180 7.73 6.06 7.58
N VAL A 181 8.14 6.81 6.56
CA VAL A 181 9.04 7.96 6.66
C VAL A 181 8.38 9.23 6.10
N ASP A 182 8.87 10.41 6.49
CA ASP A 182 8.57 11.66 5.79
C ASP A 182 9.01 11.59 4.31
N TYR A 183 8.15 12.00 3.38
CA TYR A 183 8.39 11.85 1.94
C TYR A 183 9.52 12.73 1.38
N TYR A 184 10.07 13.65 2.17
CA TYR A 184 11.12 14.59 1.77
C TYR A 184 12.35 14.61 2.69
N SER A 185 12.20 14.33 3.99
CA SER A 185 13.31 14.26 4.96
C SER A 185 13.70 12.85 5.37
N TYR A 186 12.89 11.84 5.01
CA TYR A 186 13.05 10.43 5.40
C TYR A 186 13.11 10.18 6.91
N GLY A 187 12.65 11.14 7.71
CA GLY A 187 12.50 10.97 9.15
C GLY A 187 11.36 10.01 9.48
N SER A 188 11.66 8.98 10.27
CA SER A 188 10.69 8.05 10.87
C SER A 188 10.70 8.23 12.39
N CYS A 189 9.52 8.26 13.00
CA CYS A 189 9.35 8.54 14.43
C CYS A 189 8.50 7.47 15.11
N ASP A 190 8.97 6.96 16.25
CA ASP A 190 8.29 5.95 17.07
C ASP A 190 7.89 6.52 18.44
N GLY A 191 7.11 7.60 18.38
CA GLY A 191 6.65 8.37 19.54
C GLY A 191 7.24 9.79 19.63
N PRO A 192 6.79 10.60 20.62
CA PRO A 192 7.26 11.97 20.80
C PRO A 192 8.77 12.02 21.15
N GLY A 193 9.54 12.82 20.41
CA GLY A 193 10.97 13.02 20.66
C GLY A 193 11.88 11.89 20.18
N LEU A 194 11.33 10.73 19.79
CA LEU A 194 12.09 9.60 19.26
C LEU A 194 11.93 9.49 17.74
N CYS A 195 12.79 10.19 17.02
CA CYS A 195 12.85 10.19 15.56
C CYS A 195 14.27 9.87 15.09
N GLY A 196 14.37 9.26 13.91
CA GLY A 196 15.62 8.96 13.22
C GLY A 196 15.44 8.97 11.71
N TYR A 197 16.54 9.16 10.99
CA TYR A 197 16.60 9.07 9.53
C TYR A 197 16.48 7.60 9.08
N ASP A 198 15.70 7.34 8.04
CA ASP A 198 15.41 6.00 7.51
C ASP A 198 15.41 6.02 5.97
N LEU A 199 16.59 6.23 5.40
CA LEU A 199 16.86 5.99 3.99
C LEU A 199 18.25 5.38 3.85
N HIS A 200 18.34 4.28 3.11
CA HIS A 200 19.51 3.40 3.04
C HIS A 200 19.93 3.14 1.59
N ASP A 201 21.22 2.88 1.41
CA ASP A 201 21.84 2.35 0.20
C ASP A 201 22.62 1.10 0.62
N ASP A 202 22.11 -0.06 0.20
CA ASP A 202 22.44 -1.37 0.75
C ASP A 202 22.38 -1.40 2.29
N GLU A 203 23.51 -1.57 2.97
CA GLU A 203 23.59 -1.61 4.46
C GLU A 203 23.97 -0.26 5.08
N GLY A 204 24.26 0.75 4.26
CA GLY A 204 24.65 2.10 4.67
C GLY A 204 23.47 3.06 4.75
N VAL A 205 23.63 4.15 5.50
CA VAL A 205 22.65 5.25 5.55
C VAL A 205 22.89 6.23 4.41
N ALA A 206 21.86 6.49 3.60
CA ALA A 206 21.94 7.24 2.36
C ALA A 206 21.67 8.74 2.56
N TRP A 207 22.52 9.41 3.33
CA TRP A 207 22.44 10.85 3.60
C TRP A 207 22.47 11.72 2.32
N GLY A 208 21.98 12.96 2.42
CA GLY A 208 22.11 13.96 1.34
C GLY A 208 21.05 13.84 0.24
N GLN A 209 19.93 13.18 0.52
CA GLN A 209 18.82 12.98 -0.42
C GLN A 209 17.63 13.90 -0.12
N GLU A 210 17.75 14.78 0.87
CA GLU A 210 16.64 15.55 1.45
C GLU A 210 16.04 16.53 0.45
N GLY A 211 14.74 16.81 0.58
CA GLY A 211 13.98 17.66 -0.34
C GLY A 211 13.63 17.01 -1.69
N LYS A 212 14.16 15.82 -2.00
CA LYS A 212 13.68 14.96 -3.08
C LYS A 212 12.43 14.21 -2.60
N TYR A 213 11.45 13.98 -3.48
CA TYR A 213 10.24 13.24 -3.12
C TYR A 213 10.49 11.73 -3.22
N SER A 214 10.23 10.96 -2.16
CA SER A 214 10.65 9.55 -2.05
C SER A 214 10.18 8.67 -3.20
N THR A 215 8.91 8.77 -3.63
CA THR A 215 8.39 8.04 -4.81
C THR A 215 9.19 8.34 -6.09
N THR A 216 9.58 9.61 -6.29
CA THR A 216 10.40 10.02 -7.44
C THR A 216 11.83 9.49 -7.32
N LEU A 217 12.42 9.51 -6.12
CA LEU A 217 13.77 9.00 -5.87
C LEU A 217 13.86 7.47 -6.05
N PHE A 218 12.88 6.73 -5.54
CA PHE A 218 12.74 5.28 -5.77
C PHE A 218 12.53 4.96 -7.26
N THR A 219 11.71 5.74 -7.97
CA THR A 219 11.56 5.61 -9.43
C THR A 219 12.88 5.86 -10.17
N GLN A 220 13.69 6.82 -9.73
CA GLN A 220 15.01 7.10 -10.32
C GLN A 220 16.00 5.95 -10.08
N ARG A 221 16.05 5.38 -8.86
CA ARG A 221 16.87 4.19 -8.57
C ARG A 221 16.44 2.98 -9.41
N ALA A 222 15.14 2.68 -9.46
CA ALA A 222 14.57 1.62 -10.29
C ALA A 222 14.94 1.78 -11.78
N ARG A 223 14.88 3.01 -12.31
CA ARG A 223 15.34 3.32 -13.67
C ARG A 223 16.84 3.16 -13.85
N LYS A 224 17.67 3.55 -12.87
CA LYS A 224 19.13 3.37 -12.92
C LYS A 224 19.50 1.90 -13.01
N ILE A 225 18.86 1.04 -12.21
CA ILE A 225 19.06 -0.43 -12.25
C ILE A 225 18.79 -0.98 -13.65
N LEU A 226 17.64 -0.62 -14.25
CA LEU A 226 17.30 -1.00 -15.63
C LEU A 226 18.22 -0.40 -16.71
N GLU A 227 18.92 0.70 -16.42
CA GLU A 227 19.88 1.33 -17.34
C GLU A 227 21.30 0.75 -17.21
N SER A 228 21.66 0.20 -16.05
CA SER A 228 22.98 -0.41 -15.79
C SER A 228 23.03 -1.93 -15.97
N HIS A 229 21.88 -2.60 -15.99
CA HIS A 229 21.76 -4.04 -16.22
C HIS A 229 21.60 -4.33 -17.72
N ASP A 230 22.13 -5.46 -18.20
CA ASP A 230 21.95 -5.93 -19.58
C ASP A 230 20.81 -6.96 -19.65
N PRO A 231 19.71 -6.72 -20.40
CA PRO A 231 18.60 -7.67 -20.53
C PRO A 231 18.99 -9.00 -21.18
N ALA A 232 20.11 -9.09 -21.90
CA ALA A 232 20.56 -10.30 -22.59
C ALA A 232 21.53 -11.17 -21.75
N ASP A 233 22.20 -10.59 -20.76
CA ASP A 233 23.13 -11.28 -19.83
C ASP A 233 22.37 -12.26 -18.93
N ARG A 234 21.44 -11.75 -18.11
CA ARG A 234 20.66 -12.55 -17.15
C ARG A 234 19.33 -11.91 -16.79
N PRO A 235 18.32 -12.69 -16.36
CA PRO A 235 17.06 -12.14 -15.90
C PRO A 235 17.24 -11.32 -14.60
N LEU A 236 16.26 -10.46 -14.30
CA LEU A 236 16.27 -9.63 -13.08
C LEU A 236 14.92 -9.67 -12.37
N PHE A 237 14.96 -9.55 -11.05
CA PHE A 237 13.82 -9.34 -10.17
C PHE A 237 13.92 -7.96 -9.53
N LEU A 238 12.93 -7.11 -9.78
CA LEU A 238 12.84 -5.78 -9.18
C LEU A 238 11.57 -5.70 -8.32
N LEU A 239 11.74 -5.68 -7.00
CA LEU A 239 10.68 -5.34 -6.05
C LEU A 239 10.68 -3.82 -5.81
N LEU A 240 9.83 -3.11 -6.54
CA LEU A 240 9.57 -1.69 -6.33
C LEU A 240 8.46 -1.54 -5.27
N SER A 241 8.88 -1.46 -4.01
CA SER A 241 8.01 -1.38 -2.84
C SER A 241 7.78 0.06 -2.40
N LEU A 242 6.84 0.75 -3.05
CA LEU A 242 6.55 2.15 -2.77
C LEU A 242 5.84 2.29 -1.41
N GLN A 243 6.31 3.24 -0.60
CA GLN A 243 5.54 3.76 0.54
C GLN A 243 4.31 4.57 0.07
N ALA A 244 4.31 5.05 -1.18
CA ALA A 244 3.12 5.65 -1.74
C ALA A 244 1.99 4.60 -1.74
N VAL A 245 0.83 4.88 -1.12
CA VAL A 245 0.26 6.18 -0.74
C VAL A 245 -0.02 6.34 0.76
N HIS A 246 0.72 5.61 1.60
CA HIS A 246 0.69 5.67 3.07
C HIS A 246 0.96 7.08 3.61
N THR A 247 0.49 7.37 4.82
CA THR A 247 0.81 8.61 5.55
C THR A 247 2.32 8.76 5.81
N PRO A 248 2.83 10.00 5.96
CA PRO A 248 2.13 11.29 5.97
C PRO A 248 1.69 11.80 4.59
N LEU A 249 0.57 12.53 4.52
CA LEU A 249 0.00 12.99 3.25
C LEU A 249 0.75 14.21 2.68
N GLN A 250 1.76 13.95 1.85
CA GLN A 250 2.75 14.93 1.37
C GLN A 250 2.98 14.91 -0.17
N PRO A 251 1.93 14.96 -1.03
CA PRO A 251 2.14 15.02 -2.49
C PRO A 251 2.89 16.28 -2.93
N PRO A 252 3.70 16.21 -4.01
CA PRO A 252 4.25 17.39 -4.66
C PRO A 252 3.12 18.27 -5.21
N LYS A 253 3.22 19.59 -4.98
CA LYS A 253 2.13 20.57 -5.24
C LYS A 253 1.44 20.46 -6.62
N PRO A 254 2.14 20.23 -7.77
CA PRO A 254 1.49 20.12 -9.07
C PRO A 254 0.42 19.03 -9.16
N TYR A 255 0.65 17.89 -8.48
CA TYR A 255 -0.27 16.74 -8.48
C TYR A 255 -1.58 17.02 -7.75
N ILE A 256 -1.67 18.08 -6.95
CA ILE A 256 -2.90 18.48 -6.23
C ILE A 256 -3.89 19.20 -7.18
N TYR A 257 -3.40 19.85 -8.24
CA TYR A 257 -4.22 20.68 -9.13
C TYR A 257 -5.31 19.90 -9.92
N PRO A 258 -5.04 18.70 -10.48
CA PRO A 258 -6.08 17.85 -11.08
C PRO A 258 -7.22 17.46 -10.14
N TYR A 259 -7.01 17.58 -8.82
CA TYR A 259 -7.98 17.24 -7.78
C TYR A 259 -8.52 18.47 -7.04
N ARG A 260 -8.34 19.69 -7.56
CA ARG A 260 -8.74 20.94 -6.89
C ARG A 260 -10.22 20.98 -6.45
N ASP A 261 -11.09 20.29 -7.17
CA ASP A 261 -12.54 20.22 -6.96
C ASP A 261 -12.94 19.14 -5.93
N MET A 262 -12.01 18.26 -5.54
CA MET A 262 -12.20 17.21 -4.53
C MET A 262 -12.18 17.82 -3.12
N ALA A 263 -13.35 18.13 -2.57
CA ALA A 263 -13.49 19.01 -1.41
C ALA A 263 -12.69 18.57 -0.17
N ASN A 264 -12.65 17.26 0.14
CA ASN A 264 -11.91 16.73 1.28
C ASN A 264 -10.38 16.83 1.08
N VAL A 265 -9.70 17.54 1.98
CA VAL A 265 -8.24 17.82 1.85
C VAL A 265 -7.39 16.56 1.96
N ALA A 266 -7.77 15.59 2.81
CA ALA A 266 -7.04 14.33 2.94
C ALA A 266 -7.20 13.48 1.67
N ARG A 267 -8.45 13.28 1.21
CA ARG A 267 -8.76 12.56 -0.05
C ARG A 267 -8.06 13.17 -1.25
N ARG A 268 -8.05 14.51 -1.35
CA ARG A 268 -7.35 15.27 -2.40
C ARG A 268 -5.84 15.02 -2.39
N LYS A 269 -5.21 15.06 -1.22
CA LYS A 269 -3.77 14.78 -1.09
C LYS A 269 -3.45 13.33 -1.43
N PHE A 270 -4.26 12.39 -0.93
CA PHE A 270 -4.12 10.97 -1.19
C PHE A 270 -4.23 10.65 -2.70
N ALA A 271 -5.25 11.17 -3.38
CA ALA A 271 -5.42 11.01 -4.83
C ALA A 271 -4.26 11.63 -5.64
N ALA A 272 -3.73 12.78 -5.19
CA ALA A 272 -2.51 13.36 -5.76
C ALA A 272 -1.28 12.43 -5.59
N MET A 273 -1.13 11.75 -4.45
CA MET A 273 -0.09 10.75 -4.22
C MET A 273 -0.29 9.51 -5.11
N VAL A 274 -1.54 9.05 -5.33
CA VAL A 274 -1.85 7.96 -6.26
C VAL A 274 -1.39 8.30 -7.69
N SER A 275 -1.57 9.54 -8.15
CA SER A 275 -1.04 9.95 -9.46
C SER A 275 0.51 10.02 -9.51
N THR A 276 1.21 10.14 -8.38
CA THR A 276 2.68 9.96 -8.35
C THR A 276 3.08 8.50 -8.52
N VAL A 277 2.25 7.55 -8.09
CA VAL A 277 2.43 6.12 -8.38
C VAL A 277 2.20 5.84 -9.87
N ASP A 278 1.15 6.42 -10.47
CA ASP A 278 0.92 6.26 -11.91
C ASP A 278 2.13 6.74 -12.73
N GLU A 279 2.70 7.91 -12.39
CA GLU A 279 3.93 8.39 -13.00
C GLU A 279 5.15 7.49 -12.71
N ALA A 280 5.29 6.94 -11.51
CA ALA A 280 6.34 5.97 -11.19
C ALA A 280 6.28 4.75 -12.11
N VAL A 281 5.09 4.13 -12.23
CA VAL A 281 4.87 2.97 -13.10
C VAL A 281 5.04 3.33 -14.58
N ARG A 282 4.63 4.54 -15.00
CA ARG A 282 4.85 5.07 -16.36
C ARG A 282 6.34 5.18 -16.69
N ASN A 283 7.11 5.72 -15.76
CA ASN A 283 8.55 5.94 -15.91
C ASN A 283 9.34 4.62 -15.89
N VAL A 284 8.93 3.62 -15.08
CA VAL A 284 9.49 2.26 -15.13
C VAL A 284 9.11 1.55 -16.42
N THR A 285 7.83 1.59 -16.82
CA THR A 285 7.36 0.96 -18.08
C THR A 285 8.03 1.57 -19.32
N TYR A 286 8.31 2.87 -19.29
CA TYR A 286 9.10 3.54 -20.32
C TYR A 286 10.56 3.04 -20.33
N ALA A 287 11.20 2.90 -19.17
CA ALA A 287 12.56 2.34 -19.09
C ALA A 287 12.61 0.89 -19.61
N LEU A 288 11.69 0.02 -19.19
CA LEU A 288 11.59 -1.36 -19.71
C LEU A 288 11.47 -1.39 -21.25
N ARG A 289 10.81 -0.40 -21.86
CA ARG A 289 10.70 -0.28 -23.32
C ARG A 289 11.97 0.32 -23.96
N LYS A 290 12.60 1.31 -23.34
CA LYS A 290 13.84 1.95 -23.82
C LYS A 290 15.01 0.97 -23.83
N TYR A 291 15.17 0.17 -22.78
CA TYR A 291 16.31 -0.75 -22.60
C TYR A 291 15.92 -2.22 -22.90
N GLY A 292 14.99 -2.47 -23.84
CA GLY A 292 14.70 -3.81 -24.38
C GLY A 292 13.80 -4.75 -23.54
N TYR A 293 13.92 -4.74 -22.21
CA TYR A 293 13.24 -5.65 -21.26
C TYR A 293 11.77 -5.99 -21.57
N TYR A 294 10.98 -4.99 -21.98
CA TYR A 294 9.51 -5.03 -21.94
C TYR A 294 8.87 -6.21 -22.70
N LYS A 295 9.52 -6.73 -23.75
CA LYS A 295 9.04 -7.93 -24.48
C LYS A 295 9.08 -9.19 -23.60
N ASN A 296 10.07 -9.32 -22.73
CA ASN A 296 10.31 -10.45 -21.84
C ASN A 296 10.08 -10.09 -20.35
N SER A 297 9.19 -9.13 -20.06
CA SER A 297 8.89 -8.72 -18.67
C SER A 297 7.52 -9.21 -18.20
N VAL A 298 7.46 -9.74 -16.98
CA VAL A 298 6.21 -9.91 -16.22
C VAL A 298 6.11 -8.76 -15.21
N ILE A 299 5.19 -7.83 -15.46
CA ILE A 299 4.91 -6.70 -14.58
C ILE A 299 3.70 -7.05 -13.71
N ILE A 300 3.88 -7.04 -12.39
CA ILE A 300 2.84 -7.29 -11.39
C ILE A 300 2.62 -6.01 -10.60
N TYR A 301 1.36 -5.68 -10.36
CA TYR A 301 0.96 -4.59 -9.48
C TYR A 301 0.10 -5.14 -8.34
N SER A 302 0.38 -4.73 -7.11
CA SER A 302 -0.33 -5.13 -5.88
C SER A 302 -0.34 -3.98 -4.87
N THR A 303 -1.37 -3.92 -4.04
CA THR A 303 -1.31 -3.21 -2.75
C THR A 303 -0.81 -4.17 -1.66
N ASP A 304 -0.35 -3.68 -0.50
CA ASP A 304 -0.01 -4.52 0.66
C ASP A 304 -1.19 -4.71 1.62
N ASN A 305 -2.05 -3.71 1.81
CA ASN A 305 -3.33 -3.84 2.52
C ASN A 305 -4.39 -2.92 1.90
N GLY A 306 -5.65 -3.07 2.30
CA GLY A 306 -6.70 -2.09 1.98
C GLY A 306 -6.45 -0.72 2.63
N ALA A 307 -7.15 0.31 2.19
CA ALA A 307 -6.90 1.69 2.63
C ALA A 307 -7.24 1.95 4.10
N GLN A 308 -6.66 3.03 4.64
CA GLN A 308 -7.12 3.74 5.84
C GLN A 308 -7.97 4.96 5.44
N PRO A 309 -9.32 4.91 5.50
CA PRO A 309 -10.15 5.98 4.93
C PRO A 309 -10.18 7.28 5.75
N PHE A 310 -9.80 7.22 7.03
CA PHE A 310 -9.62 8.40 7.87
C PHE A 310 -8.39 9.23 7.47
N THR A 311 -7.48 8.67 6.66
CA THR A 311 -6.32 9.35 6.07
C THR A 311 -6.44 9.46 4.54
N GLY A 312 -7.67 9.46 4.01
CA GLY A 312 -7.95 9.85 2.62
C GLY A 312 -7.97 8.73 1.58
N GLY A 313 -7.65 7.48 1.94
CA GLY A 313 -7.90 6.33 1.05
C GLY A 313 -9.39 5.92 1.00
N SER A 314 -9.77 4.95 0.18
CA SER A 314 -11.16 4.48 0.11
C SER A 314 -11.27 3.03 -0.36
N ASN A 315 -12.10 2.25 0.34
CA ASN A 315 -12.36 0.84 0.01
C ASN A 315 -13.77 0.62 -0.57
N TRP A 316 -14.54 1.69 -0.79
CA TRP A 316 -15.93 1.60 -1.23
C TRP A 316 -16.11 0.76 -2.51
N PRO A 317 -17.11 -0.13 -2.62
CA PRO A 317 -18.19 -0.41 -1.66
C PRO A 317 -17.88 -1.49 -0.60
N LEU A 318 -16.63 -1.96 -0.52
CA LEU A 318 -16.19 -2.96 0.45
C LEU A 318 -16.32 -2.43 1.90
N ARG A 319 -16.39 -3.37 2.85
CA ARG A 319 -16.55 -3.11 4.27
C ARG A 319 -15.20 -2.92 4.98
N GLY A 320 -15.11 -2.00 5.93
CA GLY A 320 -13.92 -1.84 6.76
C GLY A 320 -12.69 -1.23 6.06
N ARG A 321 -11.52 -1.53 6.61
CA ARG A 321 -10.27 -0.77 6.37
C ARG A 321 -9.01 -1.52 6.81
N LYS A 322 -7.83 -0.93 6.56
CA LYS A 322 -6.55 -1.29 7.19
C LYS A 322 -6.73 -1.61 8.68
N GLY A 323 -6.18 -2.75 9.11
CA GLY A 323 -6.28 -3.27 10.48
C GLY A 323 -7.60 -3.99 10.79
N THR A 324 -8.37 -4.44 9.79
CA THR A 324 -9.64 -5.16 10.00
C THR A 324 -9.79 -6.32 9.00
N TYR A 325 -10.50 -7.39 9.37
CA TYR A 325 -10.63 -8.62 8.55
C TYR A 325 -11.76 -8.59 7.52
N TRP A 326 -12.54 -7.51 7.51
CA TRP A 326 -13.54 -7.18 6.48
C TRP A 326 -12.88 -7.01 5.10
N GLU A 327 -13.64 -7.18 4.01
CA GLU A 327 -13.10 -7.18 2.63
C GLU A 327 -12.26 -5.94 2.32
N GLY A 328 -12.65 -4.75 2.78
CA GLY A 328 -11.91 -3.50 2.60
C GLY A 328 -10.62 -3.37 3.42
N GLY A 329 -10.29 -4.35 4.27
CA GLY A 329 -8.95 -4.50 4.85
C GLY A 329 -8.08 -5.51 4.09
N VAL A 330 -8.66 -6.63 3.66
CA VAL A 330 -7.92 -7.80 3.14
C VAL A 330 -7.96 -8.02 1.62
N ARG A 331 -8.83 -7.30 0.88
CA ARG A 331 -8.95 -7.43 -0.58
C ARG A 331 -8.12 -6.35 -1.26
N GLY A 332 -7.01 -6.77 -1.89
CA GLY A 332 -6.05 -5.86 -2.50
C GLY A 332 -6.46 -5.45 -3.92
N VAL A 333 -5.90 -4.34 -4.42
CA VAL A 333 -5.96 -4.01 -5.85
C VAL A 333 -4.77 -4.64 -6.54
N ALA A 334 -5.00 -5.48 -7.56
CA ALA A 334 -3.91 -6.11 -8.30
C ALA A 334 -4.24 -6.36 -9.79
N PHE A 335 -3.19 -6.34 -10.60
CA PHE A 335 -3.22 -6.77 -11.99
C PHE A 335 -1.86 -7.31 -12.44
N VAL A 336 -1.86 -8.11 -13.51
CA VAL A 336 -0.64 -8.59 -14.18
C VAL A 336 -0.63 -8.12 -15.62
N HIS A 337 0.50 -7.58 -16.06
CA HIS A 337 0.74 -7.15 -17.43
C HIS A 337 2.03 -7.77 -17.97
N SER A 338 1.92 -8.55 -19.04
CA SER A 338 3.07 -9.07 -19.78
C SER A 338 2.69 -9.38 -21.23
N PRO A 339 3.61 -9.22 -22.19
CA PRO A 339 3.52 -9.85 -23.51
C PRO A 339 3.42 -11.39 -23.46
N LEU A 340 3.90 -12.02 -22.39
CA LEU A 340 3.96 -13.47 -22.21
C LEU A 340 2.63 -14.10 -21.70
N LEU A 341 1.61 -13.28 -21.46
CA LEU A 341 0.27 -13.73 -21.07
C LEU A 341 -0.45 -14.37 -22.27
N ARG A 342 -0.84 -15.65 -22.18
CA ARG A 342 -1.53 -16.37 -23.27
C ARG A 342 -2.96 -15.88 -23.52
N ARG A 343 -3.63 -15.33 -22.49
CA ARG A 343 -4.94 -14.66 -22.57
C ARG A 343 -4.89 -13.31 -21.85
N ARG A 344 -4.97 -12.24 -22.64
CA ARG A 344 -4.90 -10.82 -22.18
C ARG A 344 -6.26 -10.14 -22.28
N ARG A 345 -6.35 -8.92 -21.76
CA ARG A 345 -7.54 -8.05 -21.79
C ARG A 345 -8.75 -8.68 -21.11
N ARG A 346 -8.54 -9.26 -19.92
CA ARG A 346 -9.58 -9.97 -19.17
C ARG A 346 -9.57 -9.60 -17.68
N VAL A 347 -10.72 -9.76 -17.04
CA VAL A 347 -10.87 -9.69 -15.59
C VAL A 347 -10.84 -11.12 -15.03
N SER A 348 -10.19 -11.34 -13.89
CA SER A 348 -10.10 -12.64 -13.23
C SER A 348 -10.80 -12.62 -11.88
N LYS A 349 -11.83 -13.47 -11.72
CA LYS A 349 -12.51 -13.73 -10.45
C LYS A 349 -12.04 -15.04 -9.78
N ALA A 350 -10.99 -15.67 -10.31
CA ALA A 350 -10.31 -16.77 -9.65
C ALA A 350 -9.73 -16.31 -8.30
N LEU A 351 -9.73 -17.20 -7.29
CA LEU A 351 -9.26 -16.89 -5.94
C LEU A 351 -7.73 -16.91 -5.90
N LEU A 352 -7.11 -15.77 -5.59
CA LEU A 352 -5.65 -15.58 -5.48
C LEU A 352 -5.30 -14.88 -4.16
N HIS A 353 -4.09 -15.14 -3.65
CA HIS A 353 -3.58 -14.59 -2.40
C HIS A 353 -2.11 -14.17 -2.52
N ILE A 354 -1.65 -13.24 -1.69
CA ILE A 354 -0.28 -12.70 -1.74
C ILE A 354 0.82 -13.77 -1.52
N THR A 355 0.53 -14.89 -0.85
CA THR A 355 1.47 -16.02 -0.73
C THR A 355 1.71 -16.75 -2.06
N ASP A 356 0.77 -16.69 -3.01
CA ASP A 356 0.87 -17.40 -4.30
C ASP A 356 2.03 -16.87 -5.16
N TRP A 357 2.43 -15.61 -4.96
CA TRP A 357 3.53 -15.02 -5.72
C TRP A 357 4.87 -15.73 -5.50
N PHE A 358 5.14 -16.31 -4.33
CA PHE A 358 6.40 -17.02 -4.11
C PHE A 358 6.58 -18.20 -5.08
N PRO A 359 5.74 -19.26 -5.04
CA PRO A 359 5.87 -20.38 -5.97
C PRO A 359 5.62 -19.97 -7.43
N THR A 360 4.68 -19.06 -7.69
CA THR A 360 4.41 -18.56 -9.06
C THR A 360 5.66 -17.94 -9.70
N LEU A 361 6.41 -17.12 -8.95
CA LEU A 361 7.59 -16.44 -9.46
C LEU A 361 8.82 -17.37 -9.52
N VAL A 362 8.97 -18.30 -8.57
CA VAL A 362 10.01 -19.34 -8.61
C VAL A 362 9.77 -20.31 -9.79
N SER A 363 8.53 -20.73 -10.04
CA SER A 363 8.15 -21.49 -11.24
C SER A 363 8.46 -20.74 -12.54
N LEU A 364 8.13 -19.44 -12.62
CA LEU A 364 8.44 -18.59 -13.78
C LEU A 364 9.94 -18.44 -14.03
N ALA A 365 10.73 -18.39 -12.95
CA ALA A 365 12.18 -18.42 -13.00
C ALA A 365 12.75 -19.81 -13.34
N GLY A 366 11.92 -20.87 -13.45
CA GLY A 366 12.38 -22.24 -13.66
C GLY A 366 13.14 -22.83 -12.47
N GLY A 367 12.96 -22.26 -11.27
CA GLY A 367 13.47 -22.79 -10.00
C GLY A 367 12.59 -23.90 -9.44
N ASN A 368 13.13 -24.70 -8.50
CA ASN A 368 12.43 -25.87 -7.96
C ASN A 368 11.71 -25.53 -6.64
N ILE A 369 10.40 -25.27 -6.72
CA ILE A 369 9.56 -24.97 -5.55
C ILE A 369 9.61 -26.06 -4.45
N SER A 370 9.92 -27.32 -4.80
CA SER A 370 10.02 -28.43 -3.85
C SER A 370 11.19 -28.29 -2.86
N GLN A 371 12.14 -27.39 -3.12
CA GLN A 371 13.23 -27.06 -2.20
C GLN A 371 12.76 -26.18 -1.03
N SER A 372 11.63 -25.46 -1.17
CA SER A 372 11.05 -24.62 -0.12
C SER A 372 9.89 -25.35 0.56
N GLN A 373 10.15 -25.97 1.71
CA GLN A 373 9.14 -26.78 2.41
C GLN A 373 8.12 -25.92 3.16
N GLY A 374 6.88 -26.39 3.22
CA GLY A 374 5.81 -25.76 4.00
C GLY A 374 5.39 -24.38 3.47
N LEU A 375 5.32 -24.19 2.15
CA LEU A 375 4.69 -23.02 1.52
C LEU A 375 3.17 -23.08 1.65
N ASP A 376 2.53 -21.92 1.81
CA ASP A 376 1.07 -21.73 1.82
C ASP A 376 0.54 -21.10 0.52
N GLY A 377 1.43 -20.78 -0.42
CA GLY A 377 1.12 -20.31 -1.76
C GLY A 377 0.98 -21.45 -2.78
N PHE A 378 0.30 -21.18 -3.89
CA PHE A 378 0.24 -22.05 -5.06
C PHE A 378 0.80 -21.35 -6.30
N ASP A 379 1.31 -22.11 -7.27
CA ASP A 379 1.60 -21.56 -8.60
C ASP A 379 0.28 -21.24 -9.32
N VAL A 380 0.01 -19.94 -9.49
CA VAL A 380 -1.18 -19.42 -10.16
C VAL A 380 -0.88 -18.83 -11.54
N TRP A 381 0.33 -19.02 -12.10
CA TRP A 381 0.63 -18.55 -13.46
C TRP A 381 -0.31 -19.14 -14.52
N PRO A 382 -0.69 -20.44 -14.50
CA PRO A 382 -1.68 -20.97 -15.45
C PRO A 382 -3.07 -20.32 -15.27
N THR A 383 -3.47 -20.02 -14.03
CA THR A 383 -4.72 -19.32 -13.71
C THR A 383 -4.73 -17.89 -14.24
N ILE A 384 -3.62 -17.16 -14.10
CA ILE A 384 -3.46 -15.79 -14.62
C ILE A 384 -3.38 -15.80 -16.15
N SER A 385 -2.34 -16.45 -16.70
CA SER A 385 -1.92 -16.41 -18.10
C SER A 385 -2.87 -17.15 -19.04
N GLU A 386 -3.39 -18.32 -18.64
CA GLU A 386 -4.26 -19.13 -19.51
C GLU A 386 -5.74 -19.01 -19.14
N GLY A 387 -6.07 -18.47 -17.96
CA GLY A 387 -7.45 -18.50 -17.46
C GLY A 387 -7.92 -19.92 -17.15
N LYS A 388 -7.02 -20.79 -16.69
CA LYS A 388 -7.37 -22.03 -15.98
C LYS A 388 -8.01 -21.69 -14.62
N GLU A 389 -8.61 -22.69 -13.98
CA GLU A 389 -9.10 -22.55 -12.61
C GLU A 389 -7.95 -22.29 -11.62
N SER A 390 -8.27 -21.82 -10.41
CA SER A 390 -7.25 -21.63 -9.37
C SER A 390 -7.03 -22.94 -8.62
N PRO A 391 -5.77 -23.36 -8.36
CA PRO A 391 -5.50 -24.40 -7.37
C PRO A 391 -5.94 -23.97 -5.95
N ARG A 392 -5.99 -22.66 -5.69
CA ARG A 392 -6.42 -22.09 -4.40
C ARG A 392 -7.94 -22.14 -4.24
N GLN A 393 -8.40 -22.96 -3.31
CA GLN A 393 -9.81 -23.08 -2.90
C GLN A 393 -10.14 -22.37 -1.58
N GLU A 394 -9.13 -22.03 -0.79
CA GLU A 394 -9.28 -21.36 0.51
C GLU A 394 -8.18 -20.33 0.79
N ILE A 395 -8.44 -19.44 1.75
CA ILE A 395 -7.52 -18.42 2.26
C ILE A 395 -7.70 -18.31 3.77
N LEU A 396 -6.66 -18.62 4.53
CA LEU A 396 -6.54 -18.10 5.88
C LEU A 396 -6.11 -16.63 5.80
N HIS A 397 -6.88 -15.71 6.39
CA HIS A 397 -6.37 -14.35 6.60
C HIS A 397 -5.45 -14.37 7.82
N ASN A 398 -5.99 -14.65 9.01
CA ASN A 398 -5.19 -14.70 10.23
C ASN A 398 -5.83 -15.52 11.35
N ILE A 399 -5.00 -15.84 12.35
CA ILE A 399 -5.36 -16.29 13.69
C ILE A 399 -4.47 -15.51 14.66
N ASP A 400 -5.02 -14.50 15.34
CA ASP A 400 -4.29 -13.75 16.38
C ASP A 400 -4.85 -14.01 17.79
N PRO A 401 -4.14 -14.78 18.64
CA PRO A 401 -4.50 -14.99 20.04
C PRO A 401 -4.03 -13.85 20.98
N LEU A 402 -3.33 -12.81 20.49
CA LEU A 402 -2.91 -11.66 21.28
C LEU A 402 -3.85 -10.45 21.16
N HIS A 403 -4.67 -10.36 20.10
CA HIS A 403 -5.67 -9.30 19.98
C HIS A 403 -6.65 -9.37 21.15
N LYS A 404 -6.75 -8.26 21.89
CA LYS A 404 -7.75 -8.08 22.93
C LYS A 404 -8.79 -7.07 22.45
N PRO A 405 -10.10 -7.33 22.62
CA PRO A 405 -11.10 -6.32 22.33
C PRO A 405 -10.81 -5.06 23.18
N PRO A 406 -11.05 -3.86 22.66
CA PRO A 406 -10.76 -2.62 23.37
C PRO A 406 -11.59 -2.53 24.66
N VAL A 407 -10.92 -2.70 25.80
CA VAL A 407 -11.53 -2.54 27.13
C VAL A 407 -12.05 -1.12 27.25
N GLN A 408 -13.35 -0.96 27.51
CA GLN A 408 -13.91 0.35 27.79
C GLN A 408 -13.36 0.85 29.13
N THR A 409 -12.60 1.95 29.11
CA THR A 409 -12.27 2.73 30.31
C THR A 409 -13.50 3.51 30.77
N THR A 410 -14.49 2.82 31.32
CA THR A 410 -15.66 3.43 31.97
C THR A 410 -15.32 3.89 33.39
N THR A 411 -14.36 4.81 33.48
CA THR A 411 -14.09 5.62 34.67
C THR A 411 -14.16 7.10 34.27
N TRP A 412 -15.39 7.61 34.17
CA TRP A 412 -15.62 9.04 34.35
C TRP A 412 -15.54 9.32 35.86
N ASP A 413 -14.32 9.39 36.39
CA ASP A 413 -14.09 9.64 37.81
C ASP A 413 -14.43 11.09 38.15
N VAL A 414 -15.70 11.31 38.49
CA VAL A 414 -16.23 12.61 38.95
C VAL A 414 -15.78 12.84 40.39
N GLY A 415 -14.51 13.19 40.53
CA GLY A 415 -13.95 14.01 41.61
C GLY A 415 -13.92 13.42 43.02
N THR A 416 -12.71 13.27 43.56
CA THR A 416 -12.40 13.83 44.88
C THR A 416 -10.92 14.18 44.96
N GLU A 417 -10.60 15.41 45.35
CA GLU A 417 -9.27 15.79 45.83
C GLU A 417 -9.23 15.52 47.33
N ASP A 418 -8.32 14.65 47.79
CA ASP A 418 -7.70 14.60 49.14
C ASP A 418 -6.95 13.26 49.31
N ALA A 419 -5.88 13.13 50.09
CA ALA A 419 -4.95 14.13 50.63
C ALA A 419 -3.66 13.42 51.06
N SER A 420 -2.51 14.11 50.99
CA SER A 420 -1.25 13.63 51.60
C SER A 420 -0.73 14.60 52.67
N VAL A 421 -1.40 14.56 53.84
CA VAL A 421 -0.88 14.83 55.19
C VAL A 421 0.13 16.00 55.34
N HIS A 422 -0.29 17.11 55.97
CA HIS A 422 0.61 17.91 56.82
C HIS A 422 -0.14 18.68 57.94
N SER A 423 0.37 18.52 59.16
CA SER A 423 0.22 19.32 60.40
C SER A 423 -1.06 20.15 60.69
N SER A 424 -1.74 19.74 61.77
CA SER A 424 -2.80 20.44 62.49
C SER A 424 -2.51 21.89 62.97
N LYS A 425 -3.53 22.77 62.92
CA LYS A 425 -4.17 23.45 64.08
C LYS A 425 -5.30 24.42 63.62
N GLY A 426 -6.25 24.74 64.52
CA GLY A 426 -7.42 25.63 64.25
C GLY A 426 -7.10 27.14 64.33
N PRO A 427 -8.10 28.06 64.37
CA PRO A 427 -9.40 27.92 65.04
C PRO A 427 -10.63 28.44 64.25
N THR A 428 -11.71 28.82 64.95
CA THR A 428 -13.09 28.94 64.44
C THR A 428 -13.68 30.37 64.37
N PHE A 429 -14.81 30.51 63.63
CA PHE A 429 -15.93 31.43 63.88
C PHE A 429 -15.77 32.97 63.73
N LYS A 430 -16.32 33.55 62.63
CA LYS A 430 -17.58 34.37 62.61
C LYS A 430 -17.85 35.09 61.26
N LYS A 431 -19.14 35.29 60.94
CA LYS A 431 -19.72 36.29 60.00
C LYS A 431 -20.25 37.50 60.85
N PRO A 432 -20.97 38.57 60.37
CA PRO A 432 -21.54 38.86 59.04
C PRO A 432 -21.61 40.37 58.61
N LYS A 433 -22.43 40.67 57.57
CA LYS A 433 -23.12 41.97 57.25
C LYS A 433 -22.24 43.13 56.69
N LYS A 434 -22.77 44.13 55.95
CA LYS A 434 -23.88 44.26 54.93
C LYS A 434 -23.87 45.72 54.37
N LYS A 435 -24.69 46.01 53.32
CA LYS A 435 -25.01 47.36 52.73
C LYS A 435 -23.91 47.98 51.83
N LYS A 436 -24.20 48.92 50.91
CA LYS A 436 -25.28 49.07 49.88
C LYS A 436 -24.98 50.30 48.99
N LYS A 437 -25.07 50.15 47.66
CA LYS A 437 -25.49 51.13 46.61
C LYS A 437 -25.37 52.66 46.86
N LYS A 438 -24.81 53.38 45.86
CA LYS A 438 -25.63 54.24 44.93
C LYS A 438 -24.89 54.59 43.61
N ILE A 439 -25.60 55.23 42.68
CA ILE A 439 -25.21 55.52 41.27
C ILE A 439 -25.76 56.89 40.85
N LEU A 440 -24.98 57.70 40.12
CA LEU A 440 -25.41 58.68 39.10
C LEU A 440 -24.16 58.99 38.23
N ARG A 441 -24.13 58.92 36.88
CA ARG A 441 -24.81 59.72 35.81
C ARG A 441 -24.45 61.22 35.89
N GLN A 442 -24.07 61.92 34.81
CA GLN A 442 -24.54 61.82 33.41
C GLN A 442 -23.43 61.87 32.29
N GLN A 443 -23.85 62.11 31.04
CA GLN A 443 -23.13 62.12 29.73
C GLN A 443 -23.09 63.58 29.16
N PRO A 444 -22.72 63.97 27.88
CA PRO A 444 -22.72 63.20 26.60
C PRO A 444 -21.71 63.54 25.43
N LYS A 445 -21.67 62.67 24.39
CA LYS A 445 -21.37 62.90 22.92
C LYS A 445 -19.97 63.47 22.52
N GLN A 446 -19.23 63.02 21.47
CA GLN A 446 -19.60 62.61 20.08
C GLN A 446 -18.58 61.65 19.39
N LYS A 447 -19.04 61.01 18.29
CA LYS A 447 -18.35 60.63 17.01
C LYS A 447 -17.31 59.47 16.88
N SER A 448 -17.62 58.64 15.88
CA SER A 448 -16.84 57.86 14.88
C SER A 448 -15.45 58.39 14.42
N ALA A 449 -14.56 57.62 13.74
CA ALA A 449 -14.39 56.16 13.50
C ALA A 449 -13.09 55.87 12.67
N PHE A 450 -12.67 54.60 12.59
CA PHE A 450 -11.86 53.94 11.52
C PHE A 450 -10.66 54.65 10.84
N ARG A 451 -9.42 54.14 11.03
CA ARG A 451 -8.53 53.69 9.91
C ARG A 451 -7.28 52.90 10.36
N LEU A 452 -6.68 52.17 9.41
CA LEU A 452 -5.34 51.56 9.46
C LEU A 452 -4.31 52.54 8.80
N LYS A 453 -2.97 52.37 8.75
CA LYS A 453 -2.08 51.18 8.77
C LYS A 453 -0.59 51.61 8.92
N THR A 454 0.31 50.73 9.40
CA THR A 454 1.82 50.83 9.37
C THR A 454 2.46 51.91 10.29
N THR A 455 3.76 51.94 10.68
CA THR A 455 5.03 51.29 10.26
C THR A 455 6.02 50.91 11.42
N LYS A 456 7.01 50.05 11.10
CA LYS A 456 8.40 49.85 11.64
C LYS A 456 8.87 50.40 13.03
N LYS A 457 9.42 49.51 13.89
CA LYS A 457 10.64 49.61 14.79
C LYS A 457 10.74 50.79 15.81
N PRO A 458 11.75 50.82 16.74
CA PRO A 458 12.56 49.78 17.42
C PRO A 458 12.46 49.88 18.98
N GLN A 459 13.55 49.55 19.71
CA GLN A 459 13.66 49.43 21.18
C GLN A 459 13.84 50.76 21.95
N THR A 460 13.38 50.80 23.21
CA THR A 460 13.84 51.61 24.38
C THR A 460 13.20 51.03 25.66
N PHE A 461 13.69 51.19 26.91
CA PHE A 461 14.96 51.75 27.41
C PHE A 461 15.46 51.03 28.71
N SER A 462 16.12 51.76 29.61
CA SER A 462 16.90 51.40 30.81
C SER A 462 16.16 51.37 32.16
N HIS A 463 16.71 50.65 33.15
CA HIS A 463 17.25 51.20 34.42
C HIS A 463 18.23 50.18 35.07
N HIS A 464 19.09 50.48 36.05
CA HIS A 464 20.17 51.49 36.13
C HIS A 464 21.02 51.28 37.43
N ALA A 465 22.20 50.64 37.36
CA ALA A 465 23.25 50.58 38.42
C ALA A 465 24.39 49.64 37.94
N ALA A 466 25.69 49.77 38.29
CA ALA A 466 26.51 50.88 38.80
C ALA A 466 27.96 50.72 38.23
N LYS A 467 28.92 51.61 38.55
CA LYS A 467 30.26 51.68 37.91
C LYS A 467 31.47 51.41 38.86
N PRO A 468 32.72 51.24 38.36
CA PRO A 468 33.63 50.18 38.87
C PRO A 468 35.05 50.66 39.29
N LYS A 469 35.90 49.72 39.79
CA LYS A 469 37.39 49.71 39.65
C LYS A 469 38.02 48.36 40.14
N PRO A 470 39.34 48.04 39.97
CA PRO A 470 39.73 46.94 39.06
C PRO A 470 40.74 45.89 39.60
N ARG A 471 40.91 44.75 38.89
CA ARG A 471 42.06 43.81 39.02
C ARG A 471 42.50 43.18 37.66
N PRO A 472 43.69 42.54 37.55
CA PRO A 472 44.49 42.63 36.31
C PRO A 472 44.83 41.33 35.55
N LYS A 473 45.16 41.51 34.26
CA LYS A 473 46.20 40.86 33.42
C LYS A 473 46.55 39.36 33.59
N SER A 474 46.37 38.61 32.50
CA SER A 474 47.32 37.57 32.03
C SER A 474 47.54 37.71 30.50
N LYS A 475 48.50 36.98 29.90
CA LYS A 475 49.05 37.26 28.54
C LYS A 475 48.70 36.20 27.47
N PRO A 476 48.60 36.58 26.18
CA PRO A 476 48.52 35.66 25.02
C PRO A 476 49.92 35.34 24.43
N PRO A 477 50.04 34.27 23.63
CA PRO A 477 50.36 34.39 22.19
C PRO A 477 49.67 33.30 21.32
N PRO A 478 49.92 33.15 20.00
CA PRO A 478 50.71 33.97 19.06
C PRO A 478 49.89 34.55 17.87
N LYS A 479 50.57 35.26 16.96
CA LYS A 479 50.00 35.84 15.71
C LYS A 479 50.82 35.43 14.48
N LEU A 480 50.12 35.15 13.36
CA LEU A 480 50.64 35.24 11.99
C LEU A 480 49.76 36.27 11.26
N LYS A 481 50.20 37.52 11.01
CA LYS A 481 51.22 37.97 10.03
C LYS A 481 50.82 37.73 8.58
N HIS A 482 49.97 38.60 8.03
CA HIS A 482 49.89 38.79 6.58
C HIS A 482 51.17 39.47 6.05
N LYS A 483 51.63 39.08 4.86
CA LYS A 483 52.58 39.81 4.00
C LYS A 483 51.96 39.97 2.60
N PRO A 484 52.25 41.05 1.85
CA PRO A 484 51.57 41.35 0.57
C PRO A 484 52.46 41.19 -0.68
N LEU A 485 51.88 41.49 -1.86
CA LEU A 485 52.50 41.58 -3.21
C LEU A 485 52.87 40.22 -3.85
N PRO A 486 53.02 40.11 -5.21
CA PRO A 486 53.37 41.16 -6.20
C PRO A 486 52.22 41.84 -6.95
N LYS A 487 52.56 42.96 -7.59
CA LYS A 487 51.82 43.59 -8.70
C LYS A 487 52.47 43.15 -10.02
N SER A 488 51.69 42.87 -11.06
CA SER A 488 52.18 42.77 -12.44
C SER A 488 51.69 43.97 -13.28
N LYS A 489 52.50 44.37 -14.27
CA LYS A 489 52.22 45.47 -15.22
C LYS A 489 52.22 44.90 -16.67
N PRO A 490 51.74 45.66 -17.68
CA PRO A 490 51.18 45.07 -18.90
C PRO A 490 52.19 44.72 -20.01
N ILE A 491 51.79 43.78 -20.86
CA ILE A 491 52.41 43.39 -22.15
C ILE A 491 51.29 43.39 -23.22
N PRO A 492 51.56 43.70 -24.51
CA PRO A 492 50.68 44.61 -25.27
C PRO A 492 49.81 44.00 -26.39
N LYS A 493 49.07 44.91 -27.05
CA LYS A 493 48.19 44.71 -28.21
C LYS A 493 48.87 43.99 -29.40
N PRO A 494 48.15 43.15 -30.16
CA PRO A 494 48.26 43.14 -31.62
C PRO A 494 47.47 44.31 -32.24
N LYS A 495 47.92 44.80 -33.41
CA LYS A 495 47.18 45.77 -34.24
C LYS A 495 46.38 45.02 -35.31
N THR A 496 45.21 45.51 -35.67
CA THR A 496 44.57 45.21 -36.97
C THR A 496 44.04 46.51 -37.59
N LYS A 497 44.40 46.77 -38.85
CA LYS A 497 43.97 47.93 -39.66
C LYS A 497 44.11 47.57 -41.15
N ALA A 498 43.00 47.64 -41.89
CA ALA A 498 42.88 47.42 -43.36
C ALA A 498 43.29 46.01 -43.85
N TYR A 499 42.81 45.49 -45.00
CA TYR A 499 41.86 45.96 -46.03
C TYR A 499 40.60 45.02 -46.04
N GLN A 500 39.35 45.49 -46.28
CA GLN A 500 38.68 45.73 -47.58
C GLN A 500 38.55 44.44 -48.43
N HIS A 501 37.39 43.98 -48.94
CA HIS A 501 36.13 44.66 -49.35
C HIS A 501 34.80 44.00 -48.87
N GLN A 502 33.76 44.85 -48.74
CA GLN A 502 32.37 44.82 -49.28
C GLN A 502 31.70 43.47 -49.66
N PHE A 503 30.37 43.26 -49.52
CA PHE A 503 29.23 44.17 -49.78
C PHE A 503 28.04 44.09 -48.77
N LEU A 504 27.27 45.19 -48.70
CA LEU A 504 25.85 45.44 -48.31
C LEU A 504 25.07 44.37 -47.47
N SER A 505 24.50 44.62 -46.26
CA SER A 505 23.47 45.61 -45.78
C SER A 505 21.99 45.16 -46.02
N HIS A 506 20.96 45.40 -45.18
CA HIS A 506 20.80 46.15 -43.91
C HIS A 506 19.47 45.74 -43.20
N TYR A 507 19.32 45.72 -41.85
CA TYR A 507 18.72 46.75 -40.93
C TYR A 507 17.21 47.12 -41.17
N ARG A 508 16.35 47.51 -40.21
CA ARG A 508 16.29 47.53 -38.71
C ARG A 508 14.85 47.91 -38.25
N PRO A 509 14.44 47.78 -36.96
CA PRO A 509 13.22 48.38 -36.40
C PRO A 509 13.45 49.49 -35.32
N HIS A 510 12.36 50.10 -34.79
CA HIS A 510 12.23 51.18 -33.74
C HIS A 510 12.48 52.65 -34.22
N GLN A 511 11.86 53.74 -33.70
CA GLN A 511 10.83 54.00 -32.66
C GLN A 511 10.20 55.43 -32.78
N GLU A 512 9.00 55.68 -32.19
CA GLU A 512 8.49 56.99 -31.63
C GLU A 512 8.28 58.23 -32.56
N SER A 513 7.50 59.32 -32.27
CA SER A 513 6.57 59.72 -31.17
C SER A 513 5.66 60.95 -31.55
N HIS A 514 4.62 61.27 -30.75
CA HIS A 514 3.87 62.58 -30.63
C HIS A 514 3.10 63.17 -31.88
N SER A 515 2.14 64.12 -31.80
CA SER A 515 1.09 64.49 -30.80
C SER A 515 0.05 65.52 -31.35
N SER A 516 -1.13 65.65 -30.70
CA SER A 516 -2.11 66.79 -30.73
C SER A 516 -3.06 67.03 -31.95
N GLY A 517 -4.20 67.72 -31.72
CA GLY A 517 -4.98 68.44 -32.76
C GLY A 517 -6.49 68.11 -32.90
N ALA A 518 -7.35 69.15 -32.89
CA ALA A 518 -8.80 69.21 -33.24
C ALA A 518 -9.09 70.65 -33.81
N PRO A 519 -10.27 71.06 -34.36
CA PRO A 519 -11.63 70.52 -34.21
C PRO A 519 -12.60 70.57 -35.45
N SER A 520 -13.88 70.23 -35.22
CA SER A 520 -15.15 70.59 -35.92
C SER A 520 -15.13 71.39 -37.24
N VAL A 521 -15.84 70.98 -38.32
CA VAL A 521 -17.25 71.35 -38.71
C VAL A 521 -17.50 70.76 -40.14
N SER A 522 -18.67 70.34 -40.66
CA SER A 522 -19.99 69.87 -40.17
C SER A 522 -20.76 69.20 -41.36
N GLY A 523 -22.10 68.97 -41.29
CA GLY A 523 -22.95 68.53 -42.43
C GLY A 523 -23.69 67.19 -42.24
N MET A 524 -24.96 67.06 -42.70
CA MET A 524 -25.87 65.93 -42.37
C MET A 524 -26.52 65.26 -43.60
N SER A 525 -26.83 63.95 -43.49
CA SER A 525 -28.21 63.46 -43.76
C SER A 525 -28.53 62.03 -43.24
N ARG A 526 -29.70 61.92 -42.56
CA ARG A 526 -30.66 60.80 -42.44
C ARG A 526 -30.24 59.39 -41.91
N LEU A 527 -30.83 59.05 -40.74
CA LEU A 527 -31.62 57.84 -40.38
C LEU A 527 -31.06 56.41 -40.70
N ARG A 528 -31.15 55.40 -39.83
CA ARG A 528 -32.08 55.14 -38.69
C ARG A 528 -31.40 54.25 -37.61
N SER A 529 -31.84 54.35 -36.34
CA SER A 529 -31.32 53.60 -35.17
C SER A 529 -31.64 52.08 -35.19
N GLN A 530 -30.87 51.13 -34.64
CA GLN A 530 -30.02 50.96 -33.41
C GLN A 530 -30.74 50.30 -32.19
N PRO A 531 -30.06 49.51 -31.33
CA PRO A 531 -30.70 48.47 -30.47
C PRO A 531 -30.36 48.51 -28.95
N GLN A 532 -30.77 47.44 -28.22
CA GLN A 532 -30.25 46.91 -26.94
C GLN A 532 -30.80 47.36 -25.54
N VAL A 533 -30.68 46.41 -24.59
CA VAL A 533 -30.29 46.52 -23.14
C VAL A 533 -31.32 46.49 -21.96
N GLN A 534 -31.21 45.42 -21.15
CA GLN A 534 -31.30 45.26 -19.67
C GLN A 534 -32.55 45.52 -18.77
N SER A 535 -33.10 44.40 -18.22
CA SER A 535 -33.08 44.02 -16.78
C SER A 535 -34.11 44.49 -15.70
N ARG A 536 -34.29 43.58 -14.70
CA ARG A 536 -34.44 43.77 -13.23
C ARG A 536 -35.78 44.18 -12.53
N LEU A 537 -36.05 43.42 -11.43
CA LEU A 537 -36.56 43.79 -10.07
C LEU A 537 -38.09 43.78 -9.71
N ARG A 538 -38.36 43.21 -8.49
CA ARG A 538 -39.49 43.48 -7.53
C ARG A 538 -40.93 43.03 -7.95
N THR A 539 -41.96 42.81 -7.08
CA THR A 539 -42.12 42.68 -5.59
C THR A 539 -43.33 41.76 -5.21
N LYS A 540 -43.67 41.63 -3.91
CA LYS A 540 -44.68 40.71 -3.31
C LYS A 540 -46.18 41.16 -3.37
N SER A 541 -47.09 40.17 -3.21
CA SER A 541 -48.26 40.15 -2.28
C SER A 541 -49.70 40.33 -2.80
N LYS A 542 -50.58 39.31 -2.60
CA LYS A 542 -51.82 39.36 -1.74
C LYS A 542 -52.54 37.98 -1.63
N ARG A 543 -53.72 37.91 -0.96
CA ARG A 543 -54.44 36.72 -0.44
C ARG A 543 -55.90 36.56 -0.98
N ALA A 544 -56.37 35.31 -1.05
CA ALA A 544 -57.71 34.78 -0.69
C ALA A 544 -57.56 33.22 -0.60
N SER A 545 -58.03 32.41 0.37
CA SER A 545 -59.35 32.14 1.01
C SER A 545 -60.42 31.64 0.02
N SER A 546 -61.12 30.51 0.21
CA SER A 546 -61.22 29.53 1.33
C SER A 546 -61.32 28.08 0.79
N GLN A 547 -61.76 26.96 1.42
CA GLN A 547 -62.45 26.64 2.69
C GLN A 547 -61.98 25.25 3.24
N LYS A 548 -62.90 24.34 3.65
CA LYS A 548 -62.69 22.95 4.13
C LYS A 548 -63.98 22.13 3.96
N GLN A 549 -63.89 20.79 3.91
CA GLN A 549 -64.54 19.90 4.89
C GLN A 549 -64.02 18.44 4.83
N HIS A 550 -64.36 17.62 5.82
CA HIS A 550 -63.96 16.22 5.99
C HIS A 550 -65.02 15.25 5.46
N LEU A 551 -64.65 13.99 5.20
CA LEU A 551 -65.27 12.83 5.86
C LEU A 551 -64.41 11.56 5.75
N SER A 552 -64.74 10.55 6.56
CA SER A 552 -64.04 9.26 6.67
C SER A 552 -64.86 8.12 6.05
N GLY A 553 -64.20 7.09 5.50
CA GLY A 553 -64.87 5.92 4.95
C GLY A 553 -63.94 4.72 4.80
N SER A 554 -64.39 3.55 5.24
CA SER A 554 -63.74 2.24 5.08
C SER A 554 -64.24 1.52 3.83
N GLY A 555 -63.41 0.68 3.20
CA GLY A 555 -63.91 -0.35 2.29
C GLY A 555 -62.88 -0.98 1.36
N SER A 556 -62.67 -2.28 1.48
CA SER A 556 -62.07 -3.12 0.42
C SER A 556 -63.15 -3.55 -0.57
N PRO A 557 -62.85 -3.55 -1.88
CA PRO A 557 -63.26 -4.70 -2.70
C PRO A 557 -62.22 -5.12 -3.76
N GLN A 558 -62.25 -6.40 -4.17
CA GLN A 558 -61.79 -6.83 -5.50
C GLN A 558 -62.97 -6.75 -6.50
N PRO A 559 -62.73 -6.68 -7.82
CA PRO A 559 -62.69 -7.94 -8.59
C PRO A 559 -61.75 -8.01 -9.82
N LYS A 560 -61.45 -9.25 -10.21
CA LYS A 560 -61.18 -9.86 -11.55
C LYS A 560 -61.42 -8.92 -12.78
N SER A 561 -60.69 -8.94 -13.93
CA SER A 561 -60.12 -10.09 -14.70
C SER A 561 -59.35 -9.70 -16.01
N LYS A 562 -58.48 -10.60 -16.55
CA LYS A 562 -58.16 -10.84 -18.01
C LYS A 562 -57.45 -9.72 -18.85
N ILE A 563 -56.67 -9.94 -19.94
CA ILE A 563 -56.02 -11.12 -20.61
C ILE A 563 -54.86 -10.71 -21.58
N GLN A 564 -53.81 -11.56 -21.71
CA GLN A 564 -52.79 -11.74 -22.82
C GLN A 564 -52.01 -10.52 -23.40
N TYR A 565 -50.90 -10.61 -24.15
CA TYR A 565 -50.25 -11.64 -25.01
C TYR A 565 -48.68 -11.57 -24.89
N PRO A 566 -47.86 -12.31 -25.67
CA PRO A 566 -47.80 -13.77 -25.93
C PRO A 566 -46.39 -14.36 -25.62
N GLN A 567 -46.18 -15.67 -25.81
CA GLN A 567 -44.86 -16.32 -25.58
C GLN A 567 -44.58 -17.48 -26.54
N LEU A 568 -43.46 -17.42 -27.29
CA LEU A 568 -42.81 -18.54 -27.99
C LEU A 568 -41.28 -18.31 -27.94
N ARG A 569 -40.51 -19.16 -27.24
CA ARG A 569 -39.89 -20.42 -27.73
C ARG A 569 -38.77 -20.21 -28.75
N LEU A 570 -37.54 -20.52 -28.33
CA LEU A 570 -36.50 -21.11 -29.21
C LEU A 570 -35.99 -22.41 -28.56
N HIS A 571 -35.55 -23.37 -29.37
CA HIS A 571 -35.08 -24.68 -28.91
C HIS A 571 -33.58 -24.68 -28.60
N LEU A 572 -33.18 -25.49 -27.60
CA LEU A 572 -31.85 -26.07 -27.53
C LEU A 572 -31.97 -27.60 -27.40
N LYS A 573 -31.31 -28.32 -28.30
CA LYS A 573 -31.35 -29.79 -28.39
C LYS A 573 -30.30 -30.39 -27.46
N THR A 574 -30.69 -31.32 -26.59
CA THR A 574 -29.75 -32.18 -25.86
C THR A 574 -29.25 -33.31 -26.75
N LYS A 575 -27.93 -33.62 -26.69
CA LYS A 575 -27.34 -34.82 -27.29
C LYS A 575 -26.16 -35.33 -26.46
N SER A 576 -25.98 -36.65 -26.51
CA SER A 576 -24.92 -37.47 -25.91
C SER A 576 -24.95 -37.65 -24.38
N ARG A 577 -24.90 -38.92 -23.96
CA ARG A 577 -24.80 -39.38 -22.56
C ARG A 577 -24.20 -40.80 -22.55
N ARG A 578 -22.90 -40.92 -22.28
CA ARG A 578 -22.10 -42.13 -21.98
C ARG A 578 -20.71 -41.64 -21.53
N MET A 579 -19.95 -42.31 -20.67
CA MET A 579 -20.09 -43.65 -20.07
C MET A 579 -20.15 -43.58 -18.54
N LEU A 580 -20.93 -44.47 -17.90
CA LEU A 580 -20.59 -45.05 -16.59
C LEU A 580 -21.47 -46.27 -16.27
N SER A 581 -20.89 -47.45 -16.50
CA SER A 581 -21.33 -48.79 -16.11
C SER A 581 -20.11 -49.71 -16.32
N GLN A 582 -19.87 -50.78 -15.58
CA GLN A 582 -20.78 -51.61 -14.78
C GLN A 582 -20.12 -51.99 -13.44
N TYR A 583 -20.93 -52.30 -12.43
CA TYR A 583 -20.84 -53.56 -11.69
C TYR A 583 -22.21 -53.89 -11.08
N GLN A 584 -22.72 -55.08 -11.37
CA GLN A 584 -23.91 -55.72 -10.80
C GLN A 584 -23.44 -57.13 -10.36
N ASN A 585 -24.11 -57.94 -9.53
CA ASN A 585 -25.34 -57.82 -8.73
C ASN A 585 -25.29 -58.96 -7.67
N THR A 586 -26.00 -58.87 -6.54
CA THR A 586 -26.70 -60.04 -5.92
C THR A 586 -27.61 -59.63 -4.74
N SER A 587 -28.90 -59.93 -4.89
CA SER A 587 -29.85 -60.53 -3.92
C SER A 587 -30.09 -59.97 -2.49
N GLN A 588 -31.39 -59.94 -2.16
CA GLN A 588 -32.08 -59.64 -0.88
C GLN A 588 -32.26 -60.91 0.01
N PRO A 589 -32.95 -60.88 1.20
CA PRO A 589 -33.21 -59.81 2.20
C PRO A 589 -33.06 -60.25 3.70
N MET A 590 -33.33 -59.30 4.61
CA MET A 590 -33.92 -59.46 5.97
C MET A 590 -33.21 -60.25 7.09
N SER A 591 -32.74 -59.52 8.10
CA SER A 591 -32.97 -59.82 9.53
C SER A 591 -32.82 -58.54 10.36
N SER A 592 -33.50 -58.44 11.51
CA SER A 592 -33.67 -57.20 12.28
C SER A 592 -33.12 -57.31 13.71
N HIS A 593 -32.26 -56.38 14.13
CA HIS A 593 -32.00 -56.05 15.55
C HIS A 593 -31.42 -54.62 15.68
N PRO A 594 -31.41 -53.99 16.88
CA PRO A 594 -31.65 -52.55 16.99
C PRO A 594 -30.45 -51.64 16.69
N VAL A 595 -30.74 -50.50 16.07
CA VAL A 595 -29.81 -49.37 15.89
C VAL A 595 -29.50 -48.72 17.25
N PRO A 596 -28.22 -48.58 17.66
CA PRO A 596 -27.87 -47.79 18.83
C PRO A 596 -28.24 -46.33 18.61
N GLN A 597 -29.07 -45.76 19.48
CA GLN A 597 -29.37 -44.32 19.46
C GLN A 597 -28.14 -43.51 19.85
N PHE A 598 -27.33 -43.14 18.86
CA PHE A 598 -26.25 -42.17 19.03
C PHE A 598 -26.85 -40.79 19.34
N ARG A 599 -27.07 -40.52 20.64
CA ARG A 599 -27.22 -39.15 21.14
C ARG A 599 -25.95 -38.39 20.76
N PRO A 600 -26.02 -37.28 20.01
CA PRO A 600 -24.86 -36.42 19.81
C PRO A 600 -24.46 -35.84 21.16
N GLN A 601 -23.32 -36.27 21.71
CA GLN A 601 -22.69 -35.51 22.78
C GLN A 601 -22.25 -34.17 22.19
N LEU A 602 -22.65 -33.05 22.78
CA LEU A 602 -22.12 -31.73 22.43
C LEU A 602 -20.68 -31.62 22.94
N SER A 603 -19.75 -32.24 22.21
CA SER A 603 -18.36 -32.47 22.62
C SER A 603 -17.44 -31.28 22.33
N GLN A 604 -17.68 -30.18 23.06
CA GLN A 604 -16.88 -28.94 23.08
C GLN A 604 -16.85 -28.11 21.78
N PRO A 605 -16.61 -26.78 21.87
CA PRO A 605 -16.24 -25.98 20.71
C PRO A 605 -14.91 -26.46 20.14
N VAL A 606 -14.89 -26.80 18.84
CA VAL A 606 -13.67 -27.17 18.11
C VAL A 606 -12.72 -25.96 17.97
N TRP A 607 -13.25 -24.74 18.14
CA TRP A 607 -12.56 -23.47 18.05
C TRP A 607 -12.94 -22.54 19.22
N ASP A 608 -11.98 -21.77 19.72
CA ASP A 608 -12.25 -20.66 20.64
C ASP A 608 -12.66 -19.42 19.84
N THR A 609 -13.96 -19.16 19.80
CA THR A 609 -14.55 -18.05 19.04
C THR A 609 -14.25 -16.67 19.63
N SER A 610 -13.59 -16.56 20.79
CA SER A 610 -13.06 -15.28 21.29
C SER A 610 -11.77 -14.86 20.57
N VAL A 611 -11.02 -15.80 19.98
CA VAL A 611 -9.80 -15.52 19.21
C VAL A 611 -10.15 -14.74 17.96
N GLN A 612 -9.41 -13.65 17.71
CA GLN A 612 -9.54 -12.87 16.49
C GLN A 612 -9.00 -13.71 15.31
N ALA A 613 -9.88 -14.20 14.44
CA ALA A 613 -9.49 -14.98 13.28
C ALA A 613 -10.41 -14.74 12.08
N ALA A 614 -9.91 -15.04 10.89
CA ALA A 614 -10.71 -15.00 9.66
C ALA A 614 -10.20 -15.99 8.61
N ILE A 615 -11.13 -16.67 7.95
CA ILE A 615 -10.89 -17.63 6.88
C ILE A 615 -11.95 -17.48 5.79
N ARG A 616 -11.55 -17.65 4.52
CA ARG A 616 -12.44 -17.85 3.37
C ARG A 616 -12.24 -19.26 2.81
N VAL A 617 -13.32 -20.00 2.58
CA VAL A 617 -13.33 -21.32 1.93
C VAL A 617 -14.38 -21.29 0.81
N GLY A 618 -13.94 -21.34 -0.44
CA GLY A 618 -14.80 -21.18 -1.62
C GLY A 618 -15.59 -19.87 -1.59
N ASP A 619 -16.92 -19.97 -1.54
CA ASP A 619 -17.84 -18.84 -1.44
C ASP A 619 -17.92 -18.23 -0.04
N TRP A 620 -17.60 -18.98 1.00
CA TRP A 620 -17.92 -18.63 2.39
C TRP A 620 -16.74 -18.00 3.12
N LYS A 621 -17.00 -16.96 3.92
CA LYS A 621 -16.02 -16.31 4.79
C LYS A 621 -16.54 -16.27 6.22
N LEU A 622 -15.75 -16.77 7.16
CA LEU A 622 -16.03 -16.78 8.60
C LEU A 622 -15.08 -15.78 9.29
N LEU A 623 -15.64 -15.00 10.22
CA LEU A 623 -14.90 -14.12 11.14
C LEU A 623 -15.17 -14.59 12.59
N THR A 624 -14.14 -14.61 13.44
CA THR A 624 -14.30 -14.81 14.90
C THR A 624 -13.59 -13.74 15.73
N GLY A 625 -13.97 -13.62 17.00
CA GLY A 625 -13.40 -12.66 17.94
C GLY A 625 -13.85 -11.22 17.66
N ASP A 626 -12.91 -10.28 17.62
CA ASP A 626 -13.12 -8.89 17.18
C ASP A 626 -12.45 -8.66 15.80
N PRO A 627 -13.18 -8.74 14.67
CA PRO A 627 -12.62 -8.53 13.33
C PRO A 627 -12.23 -7.06 13.04
N GLY A 628 -12.34 -6.16 14.01
CA GLY A 628 -12.10 -4.74 13.88
C GLY A 628 -13.29 -3.97 13.31
N HIS A 629 -13.11 -2.66 13.13
CA HIS A 629 -14.19 -1.74 12.73
C HIS A 629 -14.79 -2.01 11.34
N GLY A 630 -15.93 -2.70 11.31
CA GLY A 630 -16.70 -3.05 10.11
C GLY A 630 -17.69 -2.00 9.63
N ASP A 631 -17.29 -0.71 9.63
CA ASP A 631 -18.04 0.36 8.99
C ASP A 631 -17.88 0.28 7.46
N TRP A 632 -18.92 0.55 6.68
CA TRP A 632 -18.77 0.85 5.25
C TRP A 632 -18.40 2.32 5.08
N VAL A 633 -17.39 2.62 4.27
CA VAL A 633 -16.90 4.01 4.10
C VAL A 633 -17.18 4.52 2.68
N PRO A 634 -18.30 5.23 2.43
CA PRO A 634 -18.47 6.00 1.20
C PRO A 634 -17.29 6.94 0.93
N PRO A 635 -17.05 7.31 -0.35
CA PRO A 635 -15.98 8.24 -0.71
C PRO A 635 -16.14 9.58 0.02
N GLN A 636 -15.03 10.21 0.39
CA GLN A 636 -15.00 11.46 1.15
C GLN A 636 -15.28 12.66 0.23
N VAL A 637 -16.50 12.75 -0.30
CA VAL A 637 -16.93 13.80 -1.24
C VAL A 637 -17.06 15.17 -0.56
N LEU A 638 -17.41 15.20 0.74
CA LEU A 638 -17.57 16.42 1.52
C LEU A 638 -16.24 16.91 2.14
N ALA A 639 -16.11 18.23 2.33
CA ALA A 639 -14.89 18.87 2.85
C ALA A 639 -14.42 18.32 4.21
N THR A 640 -15.37 17.98 5.08
CA THR A 640 -15.17 17.13 6.27
C THR A 640 -15.76 15.74 6.01
N LEU A 641 -15.41 14.73 6.82
CA LEU A 641 -16.21 13.51 6.88
C LEU A 641 -17.70 13.87 7.17
N PRO A 642 -18.69 13.15 6.62
CA PRO A 642 -20.09 13.59 6.68
C PRO A 642 -20.61 13.66 8.12
N GLY A 643 -21.04 14.84 8.57
CA GLY A 643 -21.76 14.94 9.85
C GLY A 643 -23.15 14.31 9.75
N ARG A 644 -23.62 13.66 10.82
CA ARG A 644 -24.94 12.99 10.98
C ARG A 644 -25.32 11.90 9.97
N TRP A 645 -25.19 12.10 8.66
CA TRP A 645 -25.53 11.08 7.65
C TRP A 645 -24.59 9.87 7.72
N TRP A 646 -23.30 10.10 8.00
CA TRP A 646 -22.36 9.05 8.41
C TRP A 646 -22.84 8.25 9.63
N ASN A 647 -23.54 8.88 10.57
CA ASN A 647 -24.10 8.24 11.77
C ASN A 647 -25.46 7.55 11.51
N LEU A 648 -25.88 7.45 10.25
CA LEU A 648 -26.98 6.60 9.78
C LEU A 648 -26.44 5.38 9.00
N GLU A 649 -25.37 5.55 8.21
CA GLU A 649 -24.69 4.44 7.52
C GLU A 649 -23.76 3.62 8.45
N ARG A 650 -23.11 4.26 9.44
CA ARG A 650 -22.92 3.62 10.74
C ARG A 650 -24.33 3.28 11.24
N THR A 651 -24.74 2.04 11.06
CA THR A 651 -26.07 1.62 11.47
C THR A 651 -26.25 1.97 12.94
N LEU A 652 -27.32 2.69 13.25
CA LEU A 652 -27.97 2.57 14.56
C LEU A 652 -28.61 1.19 14.64
N SER A 653 -27.77 0.16 14.56
CA SER A 653 -28.15 -1.17 15.01
C SER A 653 -28.43 -1.01 16.48
N SER A 654 -29.68 -1.25 16.86
CA SER A 654 -30.22 -1.23 18.22
C SER A 654 -29.66 -2.41 19.06
N SER A 655 -28.39 -2.74 18.83
CA SER A 655 -27.62 -3.87 19.32
C SER A 655 -26.26 -3.45 19.90
N TYR A 656 -25.95 -2.15 20.06
CA TYR A 656 -24.89 -1.75 21.01
C TYR A 656 -25.28 -2.08 22.48
N LYS A 657 -26.52 -2.54 22.69
CA LYS A 657 -27.02 -3.22 23.89
C LYS A 657 -27.13 -4.75 23.76
N SER A 658 -26.63 -5.37 22.68
CA SER A 658 -26.55 -6.84 22.54
C SER A 658 -25.23 -7.38 21.97
N SER A 659 -24.32 -6.52 21.50
CA SER A 659 -23.04 -6.92 20.89
C SER A 659 -21.94 -7.29 21.88
N TYR A 660 -22.24 -7.43 23.18
CA TYR A 660 -21.31 -7.99 24.17
C TYR A 660 -21.09 -9.51 24.01
N HIS A 661 -21.85 -10.17 23.11
CA HIS A 661 -21.79 -11.62 22.91
C HIS A 661 -21.67 -12.08 21.45
N LYS A 662 -21.69 -11.19 20.44
CA LYS A 662 -21.49 -11.62 19.03
C LYS A 662 -20.00 -11.61 18.68
N ASN A 663 -19.44 -12.79 18.53
CA ASN A 663 -18.03 -13.07 18.20
C ASN A 663 -17.89 -14.04 17.01
N ILE A 664 -18.94 -14.18 16.20
CA ILE A 664 -18.98 -14.98 14.96
C ILE A 664 -19.78 -14.20 13.91
N TRP A 665 -19.29 -14.16 12.67
CA TRP A 665 -20.03 -13.70 11.49
C TRP A 665 -19.72 -14.61 10.30
N LEU A 666 -20.69 -14.84 9.42
CA LEU A 666 -20.52 -15.67 8.22
C LEU A 666 -21.09 -14.93 6.99
N PHE A 667 -20.34 -14.86 5.90
CA PHE A 667 -20.77 -14.22 4.65
C PHE A 667 -20.56 -15.15 3.46
N ASN A 668 -21.49 -15.12 2.49
CA ASN A 668 -21.26 -15.66 1.15
C ASN A 668 -20.64 -14.54 0.29
N ILE A 669 -19.31 -14.50 0.17
CA ILE A 669 -18.56 -13.45 -0.53
C ILE A 669 -18.78 -13.49 -2.06
N THR A 670 -19.26 -14.60 -2.61
CA THR A 670 -19.57 -14.71 -4.04
C THR A 670 -20.93 -14.07 -4.38
N GLY A 671 -21.94 -14.19 -3.50
CA GLY A 671 -23.24 -13.52 -3.63
C GLY A 671 -23.30 -12.13 -3.00
N ASP A 672 -22.52 -11.90 -1.94
CA ASP A 672 -22.41 -10.66 -1.17
C ASP A 672 -20.92 -10.30 -0.96
N PRO A 673 -20.23 -9.79 -2.00
CA PRO A 673 -18.82 -9.41 -1.93
C PRO A 673 -18.55 -8.20 -1.03
N TYR A 674 -19.57 -7.66 -0.36
CA TYR A 674 -19.49 -6.46 0.46
C TYR A 674 -19.98 -6.67 1.91
N GLU A 675 -20.16 -7.93 2.33
CA GLU A 675 -20.43 -8.38 3.71
C GLU A 675 -21.67 -7.73 4.35
N ARG A 676 -22.72 -7.46 3.56
CA ARG A 676 -23.98 -6.81 3.99
C ARG A 676 -24.88 -7.74 4.82
N HIS A 677 -24.93 -9.02 4.50
CA HIS A 677 -25.85 -10.01 5.07
C HIS A 677 -25.09 -11.11 5.81
N ASP A 678 -25.09 -11.02 7.14
CA ASP A 678 -24.55 -12.06 8.00
C ASP A 678 -25.49 -13.27 8.02
N MET A 679 -24.92 -14.44 7.75
CA MET A 679 -25.60 -15.74 7.60
C MET A 679 -25.26 -16.73 8.73
N ALA A 680 -24.53 -16.31 9.78
CA ALA A 680 -24.03 -17.22 10.81
C ALA A 680 -25.15 -17.98 11.53
N ASP A 681 -26.25 -17.30 11.83
CA ASP A 681 -27.40 -17.85 12.56
C ASP A 681 -28.27 -18.75 11.66
N GLN A 682 -28.23 -18.53 10.34
CA GLN A 682 -28.99 -19.26 9.32
C GLN A 682 -28.22 -20.47 8.74
N ARG A 683 -26.89 -20.48 8.84
CA ARG A 683 -25.99 -21.54 8.33
C ARG A 683 -24.99 -22.04 9.39
N PRO A 684 -25.47 -22.54 10.55
CA PRO A 684 -24.59 -23.08 11.60
C PRO A 684 -23.78 -24.29 11.12
N ASP A 685 -24.26 -25.01 10.09
CA ASP A 685 -23.54 -26.10 9.42
C ASP A 685 -22.25 -25.61 8.74
N VAL A 686 -22.29 -24.47 8.07
CA VAL A 686 -21.12 -23.84 7.44
C VAL A 686 -20.21 -23.22 8.49
N VAL A 687 -20.78 -22.58 9.53
CA VAL A 687 -20.01 -22.07 10.67
C VAL A 687 -19.19 -23.18 11.31
N GLN A 688 -19.79 -24.34 11.60
CA GLN A 688 -19.07 -25.47 12.22
C GLN A 688 -17.94 -26.00 11.32
N GLN A 689 -18.15 -26.08 10.00
CA GLN A 689 -17.12 -26.50 9.04
C GLN A 689 -15.92 -25.52 9.01
N LEU A 690 -16.18 -24.21 8.93
CA LEU A 690 -15.11 -23.21 8.86
C LEU A 690 -14.41 -23.02 10.23
N LEU A 691 -15.10 -23.22 11.35
CA LEU A 691 -14.47 -23.29 12.68
C LEU A 691 -13.53 -24.51 12.79
N ALA A 692 -13.93 -25.67 12.27
CA ALA A 692 -13.05 -26.84 12.20
C ALA A 692 -11.84 -26.61 11.28
N ARG A 693 -11.99 -25.83 10.20
CA ARG A 693 -10.87 -25.46 9.32
C ARG A 693 -9.90 -24.46 9.99
N LEU A 694 -10.40 -23.49 10.75
CA LEU A 694 -9.56 -22.64 11.63
C LEU A 694 -8.79 -23.49 12.66
N ALA A 695 -9.46 -24.44 13.29
CA ALA A 695 -8.84 -25.36 14.26
C ALA A 695 -7.77 -26.27 13.64
N HIS A 696 -7.87 -26.59 12.35
CA HIS A 696 -6.82 -27.28 11.61
C HIS A 696 -5.60 -26.37 11.34
N TYR A 697 -5.80 -25.16 10.81
CA TYR A 697 -4.70 -24.21 10.60
C TYR A 697 -3.96 -23.85 11.91
N ASN A 698 -4.65 -23.83 13.04
CA ASN A 698 -4.04 -23.58 14.36
C ASN A 698 -3.20 -24.76 14.90
N GLN A 699 -3.16 -25.91 14.22
CA GLN A 699 -2.28 -27.04 14.58
C GLN A 699 -0.85 -26.83 14.06
N THR A 700 -0.68 -26.08 12.97
CA THR A 700 0.63 -25.73 12.40
C THR A 700 1.13 -24.35 12.85
N ALA A 701 0.27 -23.54 13.47
CA ALA A 701 0.60 -22.18 13.91
C ALA A 701 1.72 -22.14 14.96
N VAL A 702 2.75 -21.33 14.72
CA VAL A 702 3.83 -21.05 15.67
C VAL A 702 3.40 -19.98 16.69
N PRO A 703 3.97 -19.94 17.91
CA PRO A 703 3.68 -18.89 18.88
C PRO A 703 3.98 -17.49 18.32
N VAL A 704 3.10 -16.54 18.59
CA VAL A 704 3.27 -15.14 18.16
C VAL A 704 4.55 -14.55 18.79
N TYR A 705 5.42 -13.97 17.96
CA TYR A 705 6.65 -13.31 18.39
C TYR A 705 6.51 -11.78 18.30
N PHE A 706 5.99 -11.20 19.37
CA PHE A 706 5.83 -9.75 19.53
C PHE A 706 6.59 -9.28 20.79
N PRO A 707 7.92 -9.08 20.70
CA PRO A 707 8.74 -8.64 21.83
C PRO A 707 8.44 -7.18 22.23
N PRO A 708 8.75 -6.76 23.46
CA PRO A 708 8.76 -5.35 23.83
C PRO A 708 9.85 -4.59 23.05
N ASP A 709 9.73 -3.27 23.02
CA ASP A 709 10.72 -2.37 22.42
C ASP A 709 12.08 -2.45 23.17
N ASP A 710 13.20 -2.50 22.44
CA ASP A 710 14.56 -2.43 22.98
C ASP A 710 15.04 -0.96 23.04
N PRO A 711 15.42 -0.43 24.22
CA PRO A 711 15.93 0.94 24.33
C PRO A 711 17.16 1.22 23.46
N ARG A 712 18.01 0.20 23.21
CA ARG A 712 19.23 0.32 22.40
C ARG A 712 18.98 0.66 20.93
N ALA A 713 17.73 0.60 20.46
CA ALA A 713 17.33 1.01 19.13
C ALA A 713 17.19 2.54 18.96
N ASN A 714 17.44 3.33 20.01
CA ASN A 714 17.32 4.78 20.01
C ASN A 714 18.23 5.45 18.95
N PRO A 715 17.69 6.15 17.93
CA PRO A 715 18.51 6.75 16.87
C PRO A 715 19.57 7.74 17.36
N ASN A 716 19.39 8.35 18.53
CA ASN A 716 20.39 9.25 19.13
C ASN A 716 21.69 8.54 19.53
N GLU A 717 21.64 7.23 19.76
CA GLU A 717 22.82 6.37 20.00
C GLU A 717 23.49 5.94 18.69
N HIS A 718 22.80 6.10 17.55
CA HIS A 718 23.21 5.64 16.20
C HIS A 718 23.35 6.79 15.19
N GLY A 719 23.90 7.93 15.61
CA GLY A 719 24.17 9.07 14.72
C GLY A 719 22.92 9.75 14.13
N GLY A 720 21.74 9.52 14.71
CA GLY A 720 20.46 10.05 14.25
C GLY A 720 19.74 9.19 13.22
N ALA A 721 20.15 7.94 12.98
CA ALA A 721 19.55 7.04 12.01
C ALA A 721 18.93 5.77 12.64
N TRP A 722 17.98 5.15 11.94
CA TRP A 722 17.49 3.81 12.27
C TRP A 722 18.38 2.75 11.60
N VAL A 723 19.13 1.98 12.39
CA VAL A 723 20.10 0.98 11.91
C VAL A 723 20.05 -0.28 12.80
N PRO A 724 20.63 -1.41 12.38
CA PRO A 724 20.80 -2.57 13.26
C PRO A 724 21.61 -2.22 14.53
N TRP A 725 21.09 -2.60 15.69
CA TRP A 725 21.68 -2.27 17.01
C TRP A 725 22.10 -3.51 17.83
N VAL A 726 21.91 -4.72 17.30
CA VAL A 726 22.32 -5.98 17.92
C VAL A 726 23.35 -6.68 17.04
N GLU A 727 24.50 -7.01 17.64
CA GLU A 727 25.57 -7.75 16.99
C GLU A 727 25.23 -9.24 16.81
N GLU A 728 25.88 -9.90 15.86
CA GLU A 728 25.53 -11.27 15.48
C GLU A 728 25.97 -12.30 16.54
N GLU A 729 27.06 -12.03 17.27
CA GLU A 729 27.57 -12.90 18.35
C GLU A 729 26.72 -12.84 19.64
N GLU A 730 26.01 -11.75 19.91
CA GLU A 730 24.99 -11.70 20.99
C GLU A 730 23.75 -12.58 20.66
N GLY A 731 23.72 -13.18 19.46
CA GLY A 731 22.51 -13.42 18.70
C GLY A 731 21.71 -14.69 18.97
N GLU A 732 22.17 -15.63 19.81
CA GLU A 732 21.49 -16.93 19.99
C GLU A 732 19.98 -16.77 20.28
N GLU A 733 19.15 -17.30 19.39
CA GLU A 733 17.69 -17.10 19.39
C GLU A 733 17.01 -17.61 20.68
N GLY A 734 17.68 -18.49 21.42
CA GLY A 734 17.24 -18.97 22.74
C GLY A 734 17.15 -17.91 23.84
N LYS A 735 17.76 -16.71 23.67
CA LYS A 735 17.73 -15.64 24.68
C LYS A 735 16.40 -14.88 24.72
N TYR A 736 15.65 -14.86 23.62
CA TYR A 736 14.36 -14.16 23.46
C TYR A 736 13.20 -15.12 23.19
N GLN A 737 13.09 -16.22 23.95
CA GLN A 737 11.95 -17.14 23.82
C GLN A 737 10.61 -16.41 24.09
N GLY A 738 9.72 -16.43 23.09
CA GLY A 738 8.47 -15.67 23.08
C GLY A 738 7.57 -15.87 24.31
N VAL A 739 6.91 -14.78 24.72
CA VAL A 739 6.16 -14.70 25.98
C VAL A 739 4.77 -15.34 25.87
N TYR A 740 4.71 -16.63 25.58
CA TYR A 740 3.49 -17.45 25.77
C TYR A 740 3.80 -18.93 26.03
N LYS A 741 4.21 -19.24 27.27
CA LYS A 741 4.29 -20.64 27.75
C LYS A 741 2.88 -21.17 28.02
N LYS A 742 2.28 -21.82 27.02
CA LYS A 742 1.00 -22.56 27.11
C LYS A 742 1.03 -23.45 28.36
N GLY A 743 0.12 -23.20 29.30
CA GLY A 743 0.25 -23.63 30.70
C GLY A 743 0.44 -25.14 30.87
N LYS A 744 1.49 -25.54 31.62
CA LYS A 744 1.72 -26.93 32.01
C LYS A 744 1.91 -27.01 33.53
N ASN A 745 1.09 -27.85 34.17
CA ASN A 745 1.03 -27.99 35.63
C ASN A 745 2.38 -28.35 36.27
N SER A 746 2.64 -27.76 37.43
CA SER A 746 3.95 -27.67 38.09
C SER A 746 4.37 -28.95 38.83
N LYS A 747 4.61 -30.05 38.10
CA LYS A 747 5.28 -31.23 38.67
C LYS A 747 6.78 -30.94 38.94
N LYS A 748 7.16 -30.95 40.23
CA LYS A 748 8.50 -30.60 40.75
C LYS A 748 9.62 -31.40 40.06
N LYS A 749 10.58 -30.73 39.40
CA LYS A 749 11.85 -31.35 38.97
C LYS A 749 12.85 -31.39 40.15
N ARG A 750 13.30 -32.60 40.52
CA ARG A 750 14.47 -32.79 41.40
C ARG A 750 15.73 -32.20 40.73
N LYS A 751 16.59 -31.52 41.50
CA LYS A 751 17.94 -31.13 41.05
C LYS A 751 18.76 -32.40 40.79
N LYS A 752 19.40 -32.53 39.62
CA LYS A 752 20.54 -33.44 39.40
C LYS A 752 21.84 -32.68 39.63
N THR A 753 22.71 -33.20 40.50
CA THR A 753 24.05 -32.67 40.77
C THR A 753 24.97 -32.88 39.56
N ARG A 754 25.87 -31.92 39.29
CA ARG A 754 26.87 -32.03 38.21
C ARG A 754 28.05 -32.90 38.65
N CYS A 755 28.32 -34.01 37.95
CA CYS A 755 29.56 -34.77 38.12
C CYS A 755 30.75 -33.96 37.57
N ARG A 756 31.87 -33.91 38.31
CA ARG A 756 33.07 -33.12 37.92
C ARG A 756 34.00 -33.85 36.94
N LEU A 757 33.91 -35.17 36.77
CA LEU A 757 34.88 -35.96 35.99
C LEU A 757 34.79 -35.78 34.46
N CYS A 758 33.66 -35.31 33.91
CA CYS A 758 33.47 -35.24 32.46
C CYS A 758 34.34 -34.18 31.73
N LYS A 759 35.09 -33.33 32.44
CA LYS A 759 35.97 -32.32 31.80
C LYS A 759 37.33 -32.84 31.33
N LEU A 760 37.86 -33.94 31.91
CA LEU A 760 39.24 -34.38 31.60
C LEU A 760 39.38 -35.02 30.21
N LYS A 761 38.40 -35.82 29.77
CA LYS A 761 38.48 -36.52 28.46
C LYS A 761 38.47 -35.58 27.24
N SER A 762 37.96 -34.35 27.39
CA SER A 762 37.97 -33.34 26.32
C SER A 762 39.35 -32.70 26.10
N PHE A 763 40.19 -32.66 27.15
CA PHE A 763 41.49 -31.99 27.11
C PHE A 763 42.54 -32.81 26.34
N PHE A 764 42.65 -34.11 26.65
CA PHE A 764 43.62 -35.00 25.99
C PHE A 764 43.30 -35.26 24.51
N LEU A 765 42.04 -35.22 24.09
CA LEU A 765 41.65 -35.42 22.69
C LEU A 765 42.13 -34.29 21.75
N LYS A 766 42.48 -33.12 22.29
CA LYS A 766 42.98 -31.96 21.51
C LYS A 766 44.51 -31.87 21.41
N LEU A 767 45.26 -32.79 22.03
CA LEU A 767 46.72 -32.84 21.92
C LEU A 767 47.19 -33.71 20.73
N ASN A 768 46.61 -34.89 20.55
CA ASN A 768 47.05 -35.82 19.49
C ASN A 768 46.84 -35.32 18.05
N THR A 769 45.87 -34.43 17.81
CA THR A 769 45.62 -33.87 16.46
C THR A 769 46.60 -32.78 16.05
N ARG A 770 47.48 -32.30 16.94
CA ARG A 770 48.46 -31.24 16.62
C ARG A 770 49.89 -31.74 16.35
N MET A 771 50.10 -33.05 16.36
CA MET A 771 51.40 -33.70 16.11
C MET A 771 51.51 -34.45 14.77
N MET A 772 50.43 -34.53 13.98
CA MET A 772 50.34 -35.31 12.73
C MET A 772 50.15 -34.43 11.47
N SER A 773 50.77 -33.25 11.44
CA SER A 773 50.69 -32.31 10.30
C SER A 773 52.03 -31.62 10.02
N ASN A 774 53.14 -32.33 10.21
CA ASN A 774 54.49 -31.84 9.92
C ASN A 774 55.46 -33.01 9.64
N ARG A 775 55.20 -33.79 8.57
CA ARG A 775 56.20 -34.64 7.91
C ARG A 775 55.67 -35.18 6.57
N ILE A 776 56.47 -34.97 5.53
CA ILE A 776 56.23 -35.30 4.11
C ILE A 776 55.10 -34.46 3.51
#